data_AF-A0A2K3NMY5-F1
#
_entry.id   AF-A0A2K3NMY5-F1
#
_cell.length_a   1.000
_cell.length_b   1.000
_cell.length_c   1.000
_cell.angle_alpha   90.00
_cell.angle_beta   90.00
_cell.angle_gamma   90.00
#
_symmetry.space_group_name_H-M   'P 1'
#
loop_
_entity.id
_entity.type
_entity.pdbx_description
1 polymer ?
#
loop_
_entity_poly.entity_id
_entity_poly.type
_entity_poly.pdbx_seq_one_letter_code
_entity_poly.pdbx_strand_id
1 'polypeptide(L)'
;AVTKAKLGYDPEEVNPEDMVRFAKEKPQMMASYSVSDAVSTYYLYTTYVHPFIFSLATIIPMSPDEVLRKGSGTLCEMLLMVQSYKANVICPNKHQSDAEKFYKNHLLESETYIGGHVECLESGVFRSDIPCSFSLEPSAFEQLINNLDRDLQYAIRVEGKMDLDSVSNYDEVKNSIMEKPPSIVTDEICTACDFNRPGKTCLRKLEWVWRGSTFTAKKSDYYHLKKQIESEFVDGTNERSSKSFLDLPKVEQQTRLKDRLKKYCQKAYKRVLDKPVTELREAGICMRENPFYVDTVRSFRDRRYEYKGLNKVWKGKLSEAKASGNSMKIQEAQDMVVLYDSLQLAHKCILNSFYGYVMRKGARWYSMEMAGVVTYTGAKIIQNARLLVEKIGKPLELDTDGIWCALPGSFPENFTFKTIDSKRKLTISYPCVMLNVDVAINNTNDQYQTLTDPNRKTYTTHSECSIEFEVDGPYKAMIIPASKEEGILIKKRYAVFNDDGSLAELKGFEIKRRGELKLIKVFQAELFENFLHGSTLKECYSEVAYVANRWLDLLDNQGKDIADSELLDYISESSTMSKSLADYGQQKSCAVTTAKRLADFLGDTMVKDKGLRCQYIVASEPKGTPVSERAVPVAIFQTDAEVMKFYVRKWCKVSSDVGIRSIIDWSYYKQRLGSAIQKIITIPAAMQKVANPVPRVVHPDWLHKKVREKEDKFRQRKIDDTFKSMNKNESTKKHNDSNGMEDEIVNDMEDFGNRGRSSTSGPRPIIRHYKANHEQHSEKFNGQEDTEKHIGSSNIDQPLSVSQQDEICENVDRIVDYQGWLQIKKRKWKSMLGKRKKQRLENSKRSDHLNGSREQSNGKMNHGKTNVSSYFRRNEVVLTRCHWQIIQLVHSSQVGQFFAWVVVDGIMLKIPISVPRVFYLNSRSQNEEFSGKRVNKTLPHGRHSYNLYEVTINEEQYKEESKKLAALLADPDVEGIYETKVPLDFNAIVQLGCVCKVDKTAKKRSLQEPWNLSELHMKTTTECAYLEQSISFFYLYHRTLSIEPPLRNNINFKVEYVALVRDAETVMQSAINDHRSEHHGPMVAVIECPDVQLLKQGIRVLDDFPCLSIPSNARDSQYQILGWQQVAAKLGMQRCAASVQWLNERIALSRYAHVSTRILW
;
A
#
# COMPACT_ATOMS: atom_id res chain seq x y z
N ALA A 1 -2.71 -14.46 0.90
CA ALA A 1 -3.35 -13.83 2.10
C ALA A 1 -4.83 -14.21 2.40
N VAL A 2 -5.87 -13.62 1.75
CA VAL A 2 -7.30 -13.89 2.10
C VAL A 2 -7.68 -15.35 1.86
N THR A 3 -7.18 -15.93 0.77
CA THR A 3 -7.23 -17.36 0.45
C THR A 3 -6.84 -18.23 1.65
N LYS A 4 -5.62 -18.09 2.19
CA LYS A 4 -5.15 -18.81 3.39
C LYS A 4 -6.11 -18.72 4.57
N ALA A 5 -6.70 -17.54 4.82
CA ALA A 5 -7.57 -17.29 5.97
C ALA A 5 -9.05 -17.72 5.78
N LYS A 6 -9.45 -18.18 4.59
CA LYS A 6 -10.84 -18.58 4.30
C LYS A 6 -10.98 -19.88 3.49
N LEU A 7 -10.19 -20.06 2.44
CA LEU A 7 -10.12 -21.28 1.64
C LEU A 7 -9.10 -22.30 2.18
N GLY A 8 -8.30 -21.93 3.19
CA GLY A 8 -7.46 -22.86 3.96
C GLY A 8 -6.15 -23.28 3.28
N TYR A 9 -5.82 -22.76 2.10
CA TYR A 9 -4.58 -23.03 1.38
C TYR A 9 -3.80 -21.74 1.05
N ASP A 10 -2.48 -21.87 0.90
CA ASP A 10 -1.64 -20.79 0.39
C ASP A 10 -1.66 -20.78 -1.15
N PRO A 11 -2.08 -19.68 -1.79
CA PRO A 11 -2.00 -19.54 -3.24
C PRO A 11 -0.55 -19.29 -3.67
N GLU A 12 -0.26 -19.49 -4.96
CA GLU A 12 0.93 -18.92 -5.60
C GLU A 12 0.99 -17.41 -5.33
N GLU A 13 2.08 -16.91 -4.75
CA GLU A 13 2.32 -15.47 -4.54
C GLU A 13 3.54 -15.01 -5.38
N VAL A 14 3.35 -14.01 -6.24
CA VAL A 14 4.41 -13.39 -7.07
C VAL A 14 4.51 -11.90 -6.75
N ASN A 15 5.72 -11.36 -6.64
CA ASN A 15 5.92 -9.93 -6.42
C ASN A 15 5.44 -9.12 -7.65
N PRO A 16 4.66 -8.04 -7.48
CA PRO A 16 4.19 -7.21 -8.59
C PRO A 16 5.29 -6.68 -9.51
N GLU A 17 6.45 -6.30 -8.95
CA GLU A 17 7.62 -5.84 -9.71
C GLU A 17 8.23 -6.95 -10.60
N ASP A 18 8.13 -8.21 -10.15
CA ASP A 18 8.60 -9.37 -10.90
C ASP A 18 7.62 -9.84 -11.98
N MET A 19 6.32 -9.50 -11.89
CA MET A 19 5.28 -10.02 -12.81
C MET A 19 5.61 -9.74 -14.29
N VAL A 20 6.10 -8.55 -14.63
CA VAL A 20 6.46 -8.18 -16.01
C VAL A 20 7.69 -8.94 -16.50
N ARG A 21 8.64 -9.21 -15.59
CA ARG A 21 9.86 -9.98 -15.85
C ARG A 21 9.53 -11.47 -16.04
N PHE A 22 8.79 -12.06 -15.11
CA PHE A 22 8.37 -13.46 -15.16
C PHE A 22 7.39 -13.73 -16.31
N ALA A 23 6.60 -12.76 -16.78
CA ALA A 23 5.78 -12.93 -17.98
C ALA A 23 6.62 -13.16 -19.26
N LYS A 24 7.90 -12.77 -19.24
CA LYS A 24 8.88 -12.99 -20.31
C LYS A 24 9.79 -14.19 -20.03
N GLU A 25 10.33 -14.29 -18.82
CA GLU A 25 11.32 -15.31 -18.42
C GLU A 25 10.70 -16.65 -17.97
N LYS A 26 9.56 -16.60 -17.28
CA LYS A 26 8.90 -17.75 -16.65
C LYS A 26 7.38 -17.74 -16.93
N PRO A 27 6.94 -17.72 -18.20
CA PRO A 27 5.53 -17.55 -18.55
C PRO A 27 4.62 -18.63 -17.95
N GLN A 28 5.12 -19.85 -17.76
CA GLN A 28 4.39 -20.93 -17.06
C GLN A 28 4.11 -20.59 -15.59
N MET A 29 5.05 -19.95 -14.88
CA MET A 29 4.87 -19.52 -13.49
C MET A 29 3.83 -18.40 -13.40
N MET A 30 3.84 -17.47 -14.36
CA MET A 30 2.79 -16.44 -14.45
C MET A 30 1.43 -17.00 -14.83
N ALA A 31 1.37 -18.06 -15.64
CA ALA A 31 0.14 -18.79 -15.93
C ALA A 31 -0.40 -19.50 -14.67
N SER A 32 0.45 -20.22 -13.93
CA SER A 32 0.09 -20.83 -12.64
C SER A 32 -0.41 -19.79 -11.64
N TYR A 33 0.29 -18.66 -11.48
CA TYR A 33 -0.15 -17.55 -10.64
C TYR A 33 -1.51 -16.98 -11.09
N SER A 34 -1.68 -16.71 -12.40
CA SER A 34 -2.95 -16.18 -12.92
C SER A 34 -4.12 -17.16 -12.76
N VAL A 35 -3.87 -18.47 -12.83
CA VAL A 35 -4.87 -19.51 -12.55
C VAL A 35 -5.15 -19.61 -11.05
N SER A 36 -4.11 -19.56 -10.20
CA SER A 36 -4.22 -19.53 -8.74
C SER A 36 -5.09 -18.36 -8.25
N ASP A 37 -4.89 -17.15 -8.78
CA ASP A 37 -5.72 -15.98 -8.42
C ASP A 37 -7.15 -16.08 -8.98
N ALA A 38 -7.34 -16.61 -10.19
CA ALA A 38 -8.67 -16.84 -10.76
C ALA A 38 -9.47 -17.89 -9.97
N VAL A 39 -8.83 -19.00 -9.61
CA VAL A 39 -9.39 -20.09 -8.79
C VAL A 39 -9.68 -19.60 -7.37
N SER A 40 -8.74 -18.87 -6.75
CA SER A 40 -8.93 -18.24 -5.45
C SER A 40 -10.13 -17.28 -5.46
N THR A 41 -10.25 -16.46 -6.51
CA THR A 41 -11.35 -15.49 -6.67
C THR A 41 -12.68 -16.19 -6.90
N TYR A 42 -12.71 -17.22 -7.74
CA TYR A 42 -13.92 -18.01 -8.03
C TYR A 42 -14.45 -18.69 -6.77
N TYR A 43 -13.62 -19.46 -6.06
CA TYR A 43 -14.06 -20.15 -4.85
C TYR A 43 -14.36 -19.18 -3.70
N LEU A 44 -13.59 -18.10 -3.53
CA LEU A 44 -13.92 -17.07 -2.53
C LEU A 44 -15.28 -16.43 -2.83
N TYR A 45 -15.62 -16.25 -4.12
CA TYR A 45 -16.95 -15.80 -4.52
C TYR A 45 -18.02 -16.85 -4.25
N THR A 46 -17.92 -18.07 -4.81
CA THR A 46 -19.00 -19.07 -4.71
C THR A 46 -19.24 -19.54 -3.28
N THR A 47 -18.18 -19.74 -2.50
CA THR A 47 -18.24 -20.33 -1.16
C THR A 47 -18.64 -19.31 -0.08
N TYR A 48 -18.30 -18.02 -0.24
CA TYR A 48 -18.59 -16.99 0.77
C TYR A 48 -19.43 -15.82 0.26
N VAL A 49 -19.06 -15.17 -0.84
CA VAL A 49 -19.73 -13.92 -1.27
C VAL A 49 -21.10 -14.19 -1.88
N HIS A 50 -21.24 -15.24 -2.69
CA HIS A 50 -22.46 -15.58 -3.41
C HIS A 50 -23.63 -15.89 -2.44
N PRO A 51 -23.57 -16.88 -1.54
CA PRO A 51 -24.67 -17.14 -0.60
C PRO A 51 -24.95 -15.91 0.28
N PHE A 52 -23.91 -15.26 0.81
CA PHE A 52 -24.04 -14.08 1.67
C PHE A 52 -24.80 -12.93 1.00
N ILE A 53 -24.42 -12.54 -0.22
CA ILE A 53 -25.02 -11.39 -0.92
C ILE A 53 -26.41 -11.72 -1.44
N PHE A 54 -26.64 -12.91 -2.01
CA PHE A 54 -27.97 -13.28 -2.51
C PHE A 54 -28.96 -13.47 -1.35
N SER A 55 -28.57 -14.09 -0.22
CA SER A 55 -29.44 -14.19 0.96
C SER A 55 -29.68 -12.85 1.68
N LEU A 56 -28.82 -11.85 1.50
CA LEU A 56 -29.13 -10.48 1.94
C LEU A 56 -30.09 -9.78 0.97
N ALA A 57 -29.95 -10.01 -0.34
CA ALA A 57 -30.81 -9.44 -1.37
C ALA A 57 -32.25 -10.02 -1.40
N THR A 58 -32.54 -11.14 -0.72
CA THR A 58 -33.93 -11.60 -0.53
C THR A 58 -34.69 -10.80 0.54
N ILE A 59 -33.99 -10.07 1.40
CA ILE A 59 -34.58 -9.30 2.52
C ILE A 59 -34.47 -7.78 2.26
N ILE A 60 -33.37 -7.33 1.67
CA ILE A 60 -33.11 -5.92 1.35
C ILE A 60 -33.65 -5.61 -0.05
N PRO A 61 -34.44 -4.53 -0.26
CA PRO A 61 -35.00 -4.17 -1.58
C PRO A 61 -33.96 -3.49 -2.49
N MET A 62 -32.84 -4.16 -2.75
CA MET A 62 -31.73 -3.64 -3.55
C MET A 62 -31.14 -4.74 -4.44
N SER A 63 -30.52 -4.33 -5.55
CA SER A 63 -29.80 -5.27 -6.41
C SER A 63 -28.59 -5.89 -5.65
N PRO A 64 -28.20 -7.16 -5.95
CA PRO A 64 -27.03 -7.80 -5.34
C PRO A 64 -25.73 -6.96 -5.42
N ASP A 65 -25.55 -6.21 -6.53
CA ASP A 65 -24.42 -5.30 -6.71
C ASP A 65 -24.43 -4.12 -5.72
N GLU A 66 -25.61 -3.58 -5.43
CA GLU A 66 -25.74 -2.53 -4.40
C GLU A 66 -25.64 -3.09 -2.98
N VAL A 67 -26.18 -4.28 -2.71
CA VAL A 67 -26.00 -4.97 -1.42
C VAL A 67 -24.51 -5.19 -1.12
N LEU A 68 -23.69 -5.48 -2.14
CA LEU A 68 -22.24 -5.63 -2.02
C LEU A 68 -21.50 -4.28 -1.88
N ARG A 69 -21.94 -3.22 -2.58
CA ARG A 69 -21.21 -1.94 -2.66
C ARG A 69 -21.60 -0.89 -1.61
N LYS A 70 -22.82 -0.92 -1.06
CA LYS A 70 -23.31 0.10 -0.12
C LYS A 70 -22.91 -0.28 1.30
N GLY A 71 -22.38 0.68 2.08
CA GLY A 71 -22.06 0.45 3.49
C GLY A 71 -23.29 0.03 4.31
N SER A 72 -23.11 -0.91 5.24
CA SER A 72 -24.18 -1.65 5.95
C SER A 72 -25.29 -0.79 6.57
N GLY A 73 -24.97 0.38 7.13
CA GLY A 73 -25.97 1.35 7.62
C GLY A 73 -26.90 1.92 6.53
N THR A 74 -26.67 1.63 5.24
CA THR A 74 -27.62 1.91 4.14
C THR A 74 -28.55 0.72 3.92
N LEU A 75 -28.05 -0.50 4.10
CA LEU A 75 -28.85 -1.72 4.08
C LEU A 75 -29.87 -1.70 5.22
N CYS A 76 -29.44 -1.33 6.43
CA CYS A 76 -30.34 -1.05 7.56
C CYS A 76 -31.40 0.01 7.24
N GLU A 77 -31.02 1.10 6.56
CA GLU A 77 -31.97 2.16 6.18
C GLU A 77 -33.05 1.66 5.19
N MET A 78 -32.66 0.85 4.19
CA MET A 78 -33.63 0.28 3.24
C MET A 78 -34.55 -0.75 3.91
N LEU A 79 -34.02 -1.57 4.82
CA LEU A 79 -34.81 -2.51 5.63
C LEU A 79 -35.84 -1.76 6.50
N LEU A 80 -35.40 -0.72 7.22
CA LEU A 80 -36.30 0.09 8.04
C LEU A 80 -37.35 0.84 7.20
N MET A 81 -37.01 1.29 5.99
CA MET A 81 -37.99 1.89 5.06
C MET A 81 -39.04 0.89 4.57
N VAL A 82 -38.68 -0.38 4.33
CA VAL A 82 -39.68 -1.42 4.00
C VAL A 82 -40.58 -1.72 5.19
N GLN A 83 -40.02 -1.80 6.39
CA GLN A 83 -40.80 -2.15 7.58
C GLN A 83 -41.65 -0.98 8.09
N SER A 84 -41.18 0.27 7.95
CA SER A 84 -42.02 1.45 8.21
C SER A 84 -43.16 1.55 7.20
N TYR A 85 -42.90 1.31 5.90
CA TYR A 85 -43.96 1.25 4.88
C TYR A 85 -45.01 0.17 5.20
N LYS A 86 -44.59 -1.05 5.55
CA LYS A 86 -45.49 -2.13 5.99
C LYS A 86 -46.29 -1.80 7.27
N ALA A 87 -45.68 -1.07 8.21
CA ALA A 87 -46.33 -0.61 9.44
C ALA A 87 -47.15 0.68 9.26
N ASN A 88 -47.30 1.17 8.02
CA ASN A 88 -47.93 2.46 7.66
C ASN A 88 -47.33 3.68 8.40
N VAL A 89 -46.03 3.64 8.69
CA VAL A 89 -45.24 4.71 9.33
C VAL A 89 -44.49 5.51 8.27
N ILE A 90 -44.74 6.81 8.25
CA ILE A 90 -44.10 7.77 7.32
C ILE A 90 -42.58 7.80 7.58
N CYS A 91 -41.80 7.68 6.51
CA CYS A 91 -40.34 7.77 6.56
C CYS A 91 -39.89 9.21 6.87
N PRO A 92 -39.14 9.47 7.97
CA PRO A 92 -38.62 10.80 8.25
C PRO A 92 -37.66 11.30 7.17
N ASN A 93 -37.51 12.63 7.07
CA ASN A 93 -36.45 13.23 6.28
C ASN A 93 -35.06 12.87 6.83
N LYS A 94 -34.04 12.93 5.97
CA LYS A 94 -32.66 12.65 6.39
C LYS A 94 -32.16 13.73 7.34
N HIS A 95 -31.68 13.32 8.51
CA HIS A 95 -31.16 14.20 9.55
C HIS A 95 -30.00 15.07 9.02
N GLN A 96 -30.15 16.38 9.18
CA GLN A 96 -29.12 17.38 8.93
C GLN A 96 -28.62 17.87 10.29
N SER A 97 -27.31 17.82 10.52
CA SER A 97 -26.69 18.27 11.77
C SER A 97 -26.59 19.79 11.82
N ASP A 98 -26.97 20.40 12.95
CA ASP A 98 -26.85 21.85 13.16
C ASP A 98 -25.43 22.39 12.93
N ALA A 99 -25.33 23.53 12.25
CA ALA A 99 -24.06 24.17 11.94
C ALA A 99 -23.40 24.85 13.15
N GLU A 100 -24.23 25.39 14.07
CA GLU A 100 -23.81 26.31 15.14
C GLU A 100 -24.47 25.92 16.49
N LYS A 101 -24.13 24.73 17.02
CA LYS A 101 -24.59 24.30 18.34
C LYS A 101 -23.67 24.82 19.45
N PHE A 102 -24.24 25.42 20.49
CA PHE A 102 -23.49 25.96 21.64
C PHE A 102 -23.79 25.17 22.92
N TYR A 103 -22.78 25.03 23.77
CA TYR A 103 -22.91 24.46 25.11
C TYR A 103 -22.18 25.37 26.11
N LYS A 104 -22.88 25.78 27.18
CA LYS A 104 -22.36 26.66 28.25
C LYS A 104 -21.53 27.86 27.72
N ASN A 105 -22.07 28.56 26.70
CA ASN A 105 -21.49 29.70 25.98
C ASN A 105 -20.23 29.44 25.12
N HIS A 106 -19.88 28.18 24.84
CA HIS A 106 -18.84 27.79 23.89
C HIS A 106 -19.44 27.06 22.68
N LEU A 107 -18.81 27.22 21.50
CA LEU A 107 -19.23 26.50 20.29
C LEU A 107 -18.78 25.03 20.37
N LEU A 108 -19.66 24.09 20.05
CA LEU A 108 -19.29 22.68 19.90
C LEU A 108 -18.53 22.46 18.59
N GLU A 109 -17.34 21.85 18.70
CA GLU A 109 -16.63 21.31 17.54
C GLU A 109 -17.31 20.02 17.08
N SER A 110 -17.60 19.16 18.06
CA SER A 110 -18.30 17.88 17.94
C SER A 110 -19.02 17.53 19.26
N GLU A 111 -20.10 16.76 19.15
CA GLU A 111 -20.80 16.13 20.28
C GLU A 111 -21.07 14.66 19.97
N THR A 112 -21.13 13.85 21.02
CA THR A 112 -21.33 12.39 20.99
C THR A 112 -21.77 11.93 22.39
N TYR A 113 -21.69 10.63 22.65
CA TYR A 113 -21.95 9.97 23.94
C TYR A 113 -20.71 9.17 24.39
N ILE A 114 -20.70 8.66 25.62
CA ILE A 114 -19.71 7.66 26.04
C ILE A 114 -20.09 6.29 25.44
N GLY A 115 -19.26 5.82 24.50
CA GLY A 115 -19.42 4.50 23.88
C GLY A 115 -19.05 3.33 24.81
N GLY A 116 -18.97 2.13 24.24
CA GLY A 116 -18.71 0.88 24.98
C GLY A 116 -17.55 0.97 25.98
N HIS A 117 -17.77 0.43 27.17
CA HIS A 117 -16.75 0.33 28.20
C HIS A 117 -15.71 -0.71 27.80
N VAL A 118 -14.43 -0.40 27.97
CA VAL A 118 -13.32 -1.30 27.64
C VAL A 118 -12.27 -1.14 28.71
N GLU A 119 -11.77 -2.24 29.25
CA GLU A 119 -10.80 -2.28 30.33
C GLU A 119 -9.81 -3.44 30.16
N CYS A 120 -8.60 -3.29 30.69
CA CYS A 120 -7.64 -4.36 30.85
C CYS A 120 -7.19 -4.26 32.30
N LEU A 121 -7.19 -5.40 33.00
CA LEU A 121 -7.12 -5.47 34.47
C LEU A 121 -5.85 -6.19 34.91
N GLU A 122 -5.56 -7.35 34.31
CA GLU A 122 -4.26 -8.02 34.42
C GLU A 122 -3.58 -8.15 33.05
N SER A 123 -2.25 -8.26 33.07
CA SER A 123 -1.42 -8.53 31.90
C SER A 123 -0.39 -9.59 32.25
N GLY A 124 -0.21 -10.60 31.39
CA GLY A 124 0.49 -11.83 31.74
C GLY A 124 0.22 -12.96 30.76
N VAL A 125 0.78 -14.12 31.09
CA VAL A 125 0.41 -15.43 30.53
C VAL A 125 -0.50 -16.13 31.53
N PHE A 126 -1.68 -16.53 31.08
CA PHE A 126 -2.63 -17.33 31.84
C PHE A 126 -2.85 -18.63 31.07
N ARG A 127 -2.74 -19.78 31.76
CA ARG A 127 -2.72 -21.10 31.12
C ARG A 127 -3.42 -22.12 32.00
N SER A 128 -4.15 -23.07 31.40
CA SER A 128 -4.90 -24.10 32.14
C SER A 128 -4.00 -25.07 32.91
N ASP A 129 -2.76 -25.25 32.47
CA ASP A 129 -1.73 -26.09 33.09
C ASP A 129 -0.77 -25.34 34.03
N ILE A 130 -0.90 -24.01 34.18
CA ILE A 130 -0.03 -23.19 35.04
C ILE A 130 -0.83 -22.61 36.22
N PRO A 131 -0.48 -22.91 37.49
CA PRO A 131 -1.27 -22.48 38.64
C PRO A 131 -1.24 -20.95 38.83
N CYS A 132 -2.43 -20.37 39.02
CA CYS A 132 -2.61 -18.94 39.31
C CYS A 132 -3.10 -18.72 40.75
N SER A 133 -2.66 -17.64 41.39
CA SER A 133 -3.16 -17.24 42.71
C SER A 133 -4.44 -16.40 42.59
N PHE A 134 -5.53 -16.87 43.19
CA PHE A 134 -6.82 -16.18 43.29
C PHE A 134 -6.96 -15.45 44.63
N SER A 135 -7.82 -14.42 44.67
CA SER A 135 -8.14 -13.64 45.88
C SER A 135 -9.66 -13.59 46.03
N LEU A 136 -10.23 -14.62 46.66
CA LEU A 136 -11.66 -14.89 46.68
C LEU A 136 -12.35 -14.22 47.89
N GLU A 137 -13.55 -13.67 47.69
CA GLU A 137 -14.36 -13.06 48.76
C GLU A 137 -15.45 -14.05 49.25
N PRO A 138 -15.37 -14.62 50.47
CA PRO A 138 -16.28 -15.68 50.92
C PRO A 138 -17.78 -15.31 50.89
N SER A 139 -18.10 -14.04 51.20
CA SER A 139 -19.46 -13.48 51.15
C SER A 139 -20.14 -13.68 49.79
N ALA A 140 -19.39 -13.66 48.69
CA ALA A 140 -19.91 -13.84 47.34
C ALA A 140 -20.30 -15.30 47.09
N PHE A 141 -19.55 -16.25 47.65
CA PHE A 141 -19.87 -17.67 47.56
C PHE A 141 -21.08 -18.02 48.44
N GLU A 142 -21.17 -17.44 49.64
CA GLU A 142 -22.37 -17.55 50.49
C GLU A 142 -23.62 -17.00 49.77
N GLN A 143 -23.50 -15.84 49.12
CA GLN A 143 -24.59 -15.27 48.31
C GLN A 143 -24.98 -16.15 47.12
N LEU A 144 -24.03 -16.76 46.41
CA LEU A 144 -24.32 -17.69 45.31
C LEU A 144 -24.97 -18.98 45.82
N ILE A 145 -24.49 -19.56 46.93
CA ILE A 145 -25.05 -20.77 47.55
C ILE A 145 -26.49 -20.53 48.00
N ASN A 146 -26.76 -19.42 48.69
CA ASN A 146 -28.10 -19.06 49.17
C ASN A 146 -29.11 -18.78 48.04
N ASN A 147 -28.63 -18.51 46.82
CA ASN A 147 -29.46 -18.29 45.63
C ASN A 147 -29.51 -19.49 44.68
N LEU A 148 -28.80 -20.58 44.94
CA LEU A 148 -28.59 -21.67 43.99
C LEU A 148 -29.90 -22.28 43.46
N ASP A 149 -30.89 -22.52 44.33
CA ASP A 149 -32.20 -23.07 43.91
C ASP A 149 -33.00 -22.12 43.01
N ARG A 150 -32.87 -20.80 43.20
CA ARG A 150 -33.46 -19.77 42.32
C ARG A 150 -32.76 -19.79 40.96
N ASP A 151 -31.44 -19.89 40.96
CA ASP A 151 -30.61 -19.79 39.76
C ASP A 151 -30.76 -21.02 38.87
N LEU A 152 -30.83 -22.22 39.47
CA LEU A 152 -31.12 -23.45 38.73
C LEU A 152 -32.58 -23.49 38.22
N GLN A 153 -33.55 -22.94 38.97
CA GLN A 153 -34.92 -22.78 38.48
C GLN A 153 -35.01 -21.83 37.28
N TYR A 154 -34.22 -20.74 37.27
CA TYR A 154 -34.12 -19.84 36.12
C TYR A 154 -33.54 -20.58 34.90
N ALA A 155 -32.43 -21.32 35.08
CA ALA A 155 -31.81 -22.07 34.01
C ALA A 155 -32.74 -23.14 33.38
N ILE A 156 -33.59 -23.80 34.18
CA ILE A 156 -34.57 -24.79 33.67
C ILE A 156 -35.72 -24.09 32.92
N ARG A 157 -36.33 -23.07 33.53
CA ARG A 157 -37.53 -22.40 32.99
C ARG A 157 -37.22 -21.50 31.79
N VAL A 158 -36.16 -20.69 31.88
CA VAL A 158 -35.86 -19.61 30.92
C VAL A 158 -34.88 -20.08 29.83
N GLU A 159 -33.69 -20.55 30.21
CA GLU A 159 -32.68 -21.00 29.24
C GLU A 159 -33.08 -22.33 28.59
N GLY A 160 -33.50 -23.31 29.41
CA GLY A 160 -33.92 -24.64 28.96
C GLY A 160 -35.29 -24.69 28.27
N LYS A 161 -36.15 -23.70 28.52
CA LYS A 161 -37.53 -23.60 28.00
C LYS A 161 -38.32 -24.88 28.29
N MET A 162 -38.25 -25.31 29.54
CA MET A 162 -38.96 -26.46 30.08
C MET A 162 -39.85 -26.04 31.23
N ASP A 163 -41.08 -26.56 31.24
CA ASP A 163 -41.98 -26.48 32.38
C ASP A 163 -41.93 -27.77 33.19
N LEU A 164 -42.28 -27.70 34.48
CA LEU A 164 -42.19 -28.84 35.39
C LEU A 164 -43.30 -29.88 35.16
N ASP A 165 -44.53 -29.43 34.84
CA ASP A 165 -45.68 -30.30 34.58
C ASP A 165 -46.55 -29.79 33.40
N SER A 166 -46.06 -30.00 32.17
CA SER A 166 -46.84 -30.00 30.90
C SER A 166 -47.79 -28.81 30.62
N VAL A 167 -47.28 -27.74 29.98
CA VAL A 167 -48.07 -26.61 29.46
C VAL A 167 -49.18 -27.05 28.48
N SER A 168 -50.40 -26.53 28.65
CA SER A 168 -51.57 -26.85 27.80
C SER A 168 -52.23 -25.68 27.05
N ASN A 169 -51.72 -24.44 27.14
CA ASN A 169 -52.05 -23.37 26.19
C ASN A 169 -50.86 -22.43 25.90
N TYR A 170 -49.83 -22.97 25.24
CA TYR A 170 -48.64 -22.21 24.87
C TYR A 170 -48.87 -21.34 23.63
N ASP A 171 -49.50 -21.90 22.58
CA ASP A 171 -49.49 -21.31 21.24
C ASP A 171 -50.45 -20.13 21.05
N GLU A 172 -51.47 -19.92 21.89
CA GLU A 172 -52.27 -18.70 21.85
C GLU A 172 -51.53 -17.51 22.47
N VAL A 173 -50.92 -17.70 23.65
CA VAL A 173 -50.13 -16.66 24.36
C VAL A 173 -48.89 -16.26 23.53
N LYS A 174 -48.24 -17.24 22.90
CA LYS A 174 -47.06 -17.08 22.03
C LYS A 174 -47.25 -16.06 20.90
N ASN A 175 -48.48 -15.85 20.44
CA ASN A 175 -48.80 -14.90 19.36
C ASN A 175 -48.92 -13.44 19.83
N SER A 176 -48.85 -13.14 21.14
CA SER A 176 -48.80 -11.76 21.66
C SER A 176 -47.40 -11.31 22.13
N ILE A 177 -46.33 -12.03 21.77
CA ILE A 177 -44.98 -11.88 22.37
C ILE A 177 -44.07 -10.88 21.62
N MET A 178 -44.46 -10.39 20.45
CA MET A 178 -43.80 -9.23 19.83
C MET A 178 -44.40 -7.95 20.45
N GLU A 179 -43.65 -6.92 20.85
CA GLU A 179 -43.38 -5.77 19.96
C GLU A 179 -42.45 -4.69 20.61
N LYS A 180 -41.16 -4.62 20.19
CA LYS A 180 -40.32 -3.40 20.00
C LYS A 180 -40.06 -2.30 21.11
N PRO A 181 -39.08 -1.37 20.91
CA PRO A 181 -39.34 0.10 20.73
C PRO A 181 -38.78 0.76 19.42
N PRO A 182 -39.03 2.06 19.15
CA PRO A 182 -37.96 3.08 19.33
C PRO A 182 -38.51 4.42 19.87
N SER A 183 -38.61 4.56 21.19
CA SER A 183 -39.65 5.42 21.75
C SER A 183 -39.17 6.69 22.48
N ILE A 184 -38.04 7.29 22.08
CA ILE A 184 -37.51 8.45 22.79
C ILE A 184 -38.37 9.69 22.51
N VAL A 185 -39.04 10.17 23.56
CA VAL A 185 -39.93 11.34 23.53
C VAL A 185 -39.33 12.48 24.35
N THR A 186 -39.47 13.70 23.85
CA THR A 186 -39.24 14.91 24.65
C THR A 186 -40.40 15.15 25.62
N ASP A 187 -40.20 15.95 26.66
CA ASP A 187 -41.29 16.32 27.58
C ASP A 187 -42.43 17.05 26.84
N GLU A 188 -42.14 17.80 25.78
CA GLU A 188 -43.13 18.45 24.90
C GLU A 188 -44.02 17.40 24.19
N ILE A 189 -43.41 16.36 23.59
CA ILE A 189 -44.15 15.28 22.92
C ILE A 189 -44.92 14.45 23.97
N CYS A 190 -44.31 14.18 25.12
CA CYS A 190 -44.94 13.40 26.18
C CYS A 190 -46.09 14.16 26.87
N THR A 191 -46.04 15.50 26.94
CA THR A 191 -47.13 16.30 27.52
C THR A 191 -48.34 16.42 26.59
N ALA A 192 -48.12 16.46 25.27
CA ALA A 192 -49.16 16.49 24.24
C ALA A 192 -49.86 15.14 23.96
N CYS A 193 -49.52 14.07 24.69
CA CYS A 193 -50.01 12.71 24.44
C CYS A 193 -51.33 12.38 25.18
N ASP A 194 -52.31 11.76 24.48
CA ASP A 194 -53.61 11.28 25.04
C ASP A 194 -53.48 10.42 26.33
N PHE A 195 -52.34 9.76 26.49
CA PHE A 195 -52.01 8.87 27.59
C PHE A 195 -51.27 9.56 28.76
N ASN A 196 -51.01 10.88 28.67
CA ASN A 196 -50.37 11.69 29.69
C ASN A 196 -51.31 11.99 30.87
N ARG A 197 -51.69 10.94 31.61
CA ARG A 197 -52.61 11.02 32.76
C ARG A 197 -51.84 10.86 34.08
N PRO A 198 -52.38 11.34 35.22
CA PRO A 198 -51.83 11.03 36.54
C PRO A 198 -51.66 9.51 36.70
N GLY A 199 -50.49 9.07 37.21
CA GLY A 199 -50.17 7.65 37.34
C GLY A 199 -49.72 6.95 36.04
N LYS A 200 -49.33 7.68 34.98
CA LYS A 200 -48.82 7.05 33.74
C LYS A 200 -47.60 6.14 34.02
N THR A 201 -47.71 4.87 33.63
CA THR A 201 -46.64 3.86 33.77
C THR A 201 -45.83 3.64 32.48
N CYS A 202 -46.21 4.28 31.37
CA CYS A 202 -45.67 4.02 30.04
C CYS A 202 -44.40 4.83 29.69
N LEU A 203 -43.90 5.70 30.58
CA LEU A 203 -42.69 6.49 30.34
C LEU A 203 -41.53 5.94 31.18
N ARG A 204 -40.79 4.97 30.64
CA ARG A 204 -39.56 4.48 31.27
C ARG A 204 -38.47 5.52 31.05
N LYS A 205 -37.92 6.08 32.12
CA LYS A 205 -36.75 6.94 32.02
C LYS A 205 -35.48 6.10 32.08
N LEU A 206 -34.47 6.43 31.26
CA LEU A 206 -33.14 5.82 31.31
C LEU A 206 -32.02 6.87 31.20
N GLU A 207 -30.91 6.57 31.86
CA GLU A 207 -29.73 7.42 31.90
C GLU A 207 -28.80 7.18 30.70
N TRP A 208 -28.04 8.21 30.31
CA TRP A 208 -26.94 8.14 29.35
C TRP A 208 -25.92 9.24 29.61
N VAL A 209 -24.67 9.06 29.16
CA VAL A 209 -23.64 10.10 29.33
C VAL A 209 -23.32 10.76 27.99
N TRP A 210 -23.72 12.01 27.84
CA TRP A 210 -23.33 12.88 26.72
C TRP A 210 -21.87 13.31 26.86
N ARG A 211 -21.21 13.55 25.72
CA ARG A 211 -19.81 13.99 25.63
C ARG A 211 -19.65 15.06 24.54
N GLY A 212 -19.37 16.29 24.94
CA GLY A 212 -19.09 17.41 24.04
C GLY A 212 -17.61 17.80 23.99
N SER A 213 -17.13 18.22 22.82
CA SER A 213 -15.82 18.88 22.66
C SER A 213 -16.06 20.32 22.18
N THR A 214 -15.73 21.30 23.02
CA THR A 214 -15.95 22.73 22.76
C THR A 214 -14.68 23.44 22.32
N PHE A 215 -14.84 24.48 21.49
CA PHE A 215 -13.79 25.47 21.26
C PHE A 215 -13.61 26.36 22.49
N THR A 216 -12.36 26.68 22.84
CA THR A 216 -12.05 27.52 24.01
C THR A 216 -12.49 28.99 23.86
N ALA A 217 -12.67 29.46 22.62
CA ALA A 217 -13.31 30.75 22.36
C ALA A 217 -14.79 30.76 22.81
N LYS A 218 -15.22 31.88 23.38
CA LYS A 218 -16.59 32.12 23.81
C LYS A 218 -17.48 32.52 22.63
N LYS A 219 -18.79 32.45 22.85
CA LYS A 219 -19.84 32.89 21.91
C LYS A 219 -19.67 34.34 21.42
N SER A 220 -19.13 35.24 22.26
CA SER A 220 -18.73 36.61 21.88
C SER A 220 -17.70 36.63 20.76
N ASP A 221 -16.62 35.87 20.96
CA ASP A 221 -15.42 35.91 20.12
C ASP A 221 -15.69 35.18 18.80
N TYR A 222 -16.52 34.12 18.86
CA TYR A 222 -17.08 33.48 17.67
C TYR A 222 -17.85 34.45 16.78
N TYR A 223 -18.79 35.24 17.33
CA TYR A 223 -19.55 36.20 16.52
C TYR A 223 -18.70 37.38 16.04
N HIS A 224 -17.68 37.79 16.79
CA HIS A 224 -16.71 38.79 16.33
C HIS A 224 -15.91 38.28 15.13
N LEU A 225 -15.36 37.06 15.21
CA LEU A 225 -14.67 36.40 14.10
C LEU A 225 -15.60 36.14 12.90
N LYS A 226 -16.85 35.75 13.15
CA LYS A 226 -17.85 35.53 12.10
C LYS A 226 -18.12 36.83 11.33
N LYS A 227 -18.42 37.93 12.02
CA LYS A 227 -18.58 39.26 11.40
C LYS A 227 -17.32 39.73 10.66
N GLN A 228 -16.14 39.43 11.19
CA GLN A 228 -14.87 39.73 10.50
C GLN A 228 -14.80 38.99 9.15
N ILE A 229 -15.01 37.67 9.13
CA ILE A 229 -14.95 36.88 7.89
C ILE A 229 -16.11 37.21 6.94
N GLU A 230 -17.29 37.55 7.45
CA GLU A 230 -18.42 38.01 6.63
C GLU A 230 -18.12 39.31 5.86
N SER A 231 -17.11 40.10 6.31
CA SER A 231 -16.57 41.26 5.58
C SER A 231 -15.35 40.94 4.70
N GLU A 232 -14.82 39.71 4.72
CA GLU A 232 -13.69 39.30 3.88
C GLU A 232 -14.17 38.88 2.48
N PHE A 233 -13.56 39.47 1.45
CA PHE A 233 -13.68 39.00 0.07
C PHE A 233 -12.82 37.75 -0.16
N VAL A 234 -13.29 36.86 -1.02
CA VAL A 234 -12.66 35.59 -1.32
C VAL A 234 -12.38 35.47 -2.80
N ASP A 235 -11.09 35.43 -3.13
CA ASP A 235 -10.63 35.21 -4.49
C ASP A 235 -10.99 33.79 -4.94
N GLY A 236 -11.73 33.71 -6.05
CA GLY A 236 -12.08 32.45 -6.67
C GLY A 236 -10.88 31.78 -7.34
N THR A 237 -10.93 30.45 -7.46
CA THR A 237 -9.91 29.66 -8.21
C THR A 237 -9.85 29.96 -9.71
N ASN A 238 -10.71 30.84 -10.22
CA ASN A 238 -10.66 31.44 -11.55
C ASN A 238 -10.47 32.96 -11.39
N GLU A 239 -9.48 33.53 -12.06
CA GLU A 239 -8.91 34.89 -11.84
C GLU A 239 -9.82 36.08 -12.22
N ARG A 240 -11.16 35.90 -12.28
CA ARG A 240 -12.14 36.93 -12.67
C ARG A 240 -13.41 37.00 -11.83
N SER A 241 -13.44 36.38 -10.65
CA SER A 241 -14.48 36.67 -9.64
C SER A 241 -13.93 36.57 -8.22
N SER A 242 -13.68 37.72 -7.58
CA SER A 242 -13.68 37.78 -6.12
C SER A 242 -15.15 37.75 -5.65
N LYS A 243 -15.47 36.90 -4.68
CA LYS A 243 -16.83 36.68 -4.17
C LYS A 243 -16.94 37.11 -2.72
N SER A 244 -18.12 37.52 -2.26
CA SER A 244 -18.33 37.68 -0.82
C SER A 244 -18.24 36.31 -0.15
N PHE A 245 -17.78 36.27 1.10
CA PHE A 245 -17.93 35.10 1.95
C PHE A 245 -19.40 34.61 2.00
N LEU A 246 -20.36 35.52 1.93
CA LEU A 246 -21.81 35.21 1.92
C LEU A 246 -22.26 34.46 0.66
N ASP A 247 -21.57 34.61 -0.47
CA ASP A 247 -21.86 33.93 -1.74
C ASP A 247 -21.29 32.50 -1.81
N LEU A 248 -20.45 32.12 -0.85
CA LEU A 248 -19.87 30.77 -0.79
C LEU A 248 -20.89 29.72 -0.33
N PRO A 249 -20.76 28.46 -0.75
CA PRO A 249 -21.58 27.37 -0.20
C PRO A 249 -21.44 27.30 1.33
N LYS A 250 -22.56 27.12 2.05
CA LYS A 250 -22.59 27.08 3.53
C LYS A 250 -21.56 26.13 4.17
N VAL A 251 -21.22 25.03 3.48
CA VAL A 251 -20.19 24.06 3.90
C VAL A 251 -18.77 24.66 3.84
N GLU A 252 -18.47 25.47 2.83
CA GLU A 252 -17.19 26.17 2.74
C GLU A 252 -17.12 27.31 3.76
N GLN A 253 -18.22 28.07 3.94
CA GLN A 253 -18.35 29.10 4.97
C GLN A 253 -18.01 28.54 6.36
N GLN A 254 -18.66 27.44 6.75
CA GLN A 254 -18.41 26.73 8.01
C GLN A 254 -16.96 26.24 8.14
N THR A 255 -16.35 25.79 7.04
CA THR A 255 -14.97 25.27 7.04
C THR A 255 -13.97 26.41 7.28
N ARG A 256 -14.07 27.51 6.52
CA ARG A 256 -13.22 28.70 6.70
C ARG A 256 -13.40 29.31 8.10
N LEU A 257 -14.64 29.39 8.58
CA LEU A 257 -14.96 29.90 9.91
C LEU A 257 -14.39 29.02 11.03
N LYS A 258 -14.52 27.68 10.95
CA LYS A 258 -13.89 26.76 11.90
C LYS A 258 -12.35 26.85 11.87
N ASP A 259 -11.73 27.05 10.71
CA ASP A 259 -10.26 27.17 10.63
C ASP A 259 -9.73 28.54 11.09
N ARG A 260 -10.48 29.64 10.90
CA ARG A 260 -10.18 30.93 11.52
C ARG A 260 -10.32 30.85 13.04
N LEU A 261 -11.37 30.19 13.54
CA LEU A 261 -11.60 29.95 14.97
C LEU A 261 -10.48 29.12 15.60
N LYS A 262 -10.01 28.03 14.96
CA LYS A 262 -8.85 27.25 15.43
C LYS A 262 -7.60 28.13 15.59
N LYS A 263 -7.28 28.96 14.59
CA LYS A 263 -6.13 29.88 14.61
C LYS A 263 -6.27 30.94 15.70
N TYR A 264 -7.48 31.49 15.90
CA TYR A 264 -7.75 32.41 17.01
C TYR A 264 -7.58 31.74 18.37
N CYS A 265 -8.15 30.55 18.58
CA CYS A 265 -8.01 29.80 19.83
C CYS A 265 -6.53 29.51 20.16
N GLN A 266 -5.73 29.12 19.17
CA GLN A 266 -4.27 28.95 19.33
C GLN A 266 -3.57 30.25 19.76
N LYS A 267 -3.91 31.39 19.15
CA LYS A 267 -3.26 32.68 19.45
C LYS A 267 -3.71 33.28 20.79
N ALA A 268 -5.01 33.24 21.10
CA ALA A 268 -5.60 33.88 22.26
C ALA A 268 -5.54 33.02 23.54
N TYR A 269 -5.81 31.71 23.42
CA TYR A 269 -5.93 30.80 24.58
C TYR A 269 -4.81 29.74 24.67
N LYS A 270 -3.90 29.69 23.70
CA LYS A 270 -2.82 28.68 23.58
C LYS A 270 -3.32 27.23 23.43
N ARG A 271 -4.64 27.02 23.29
CA ARG A 271 -5.31 25.72 23.07
C ARG A 271 -6.48 25.88 22.10
N VAL A 272 -6.76 24.87 21.28
CA VAL A 272 -7.83 24.92 20.26
C VAL A 272 -9.20 24.60 20.87
N LEU A 273 -9.24 23.49 21.59
CA LEU A 273 -10.40 22.90 22.23
C LEU A 273 -10.13 22.79 23.73
N ASP A 274 -11.19 22.79 24.53
CA ASP A 274 -11.11 22.41 25.93
C ASP A 274 -11.09 20.88 26.10
N LYS A 275 -10.83 20.41 27.32
CA LYS A 275 -11.00 18.98 27.64
C LYS A 275 -12.46 18.58 27.39
N PRO A 276 -12.75 17.45 26.72
CA PRO A 276 -14.12 17.04 26.46
C PRO A 276 -14.94 16.92 27.75
N VAL A 277 -16.09 17.57 27.78
CA VAL A 277 -17.00 17.58 28.94
C VAL A 277 -17.93 16.38 28.82
N THR A 278 -18.09 15.64 29.92
CA THR A 278 -19.04 14.53 30.05
C THR A 278 -20.15 14.92 31.03
N GLU A 279 -21.40 14.65 30.66
CA GLU A 279 -22.59 15.06 31.41
C GLU A 279 -23.60 13.91 31.42
N LEU A 280 -23.99 13.44 32.61
CA LEU A 280 -25.07 12.49 32.78
C LEU A 280 -26.39 13.17 32.41
N ARG A 281 -27.20 12.50 31.59
CA ARG A 281 -28.49 12.98 31.10
C ARG A 281 -29.52 11.85 31.15
N GLU A 282 -30.78 12.24 31.16
CA GLU A 282 -31.92 11.34 31.18
C GLU A 282 -32.61 11.36 29.80
N ALA A 283 -33.25 10.26 29.41
CA ALA A 283 -34.09 10.15 28.22
C ALA A 283 -35.39 9.40 28.57
N GLY A 284 -36.53 9.96 28.17
CA GLY A 284 -37.85 9.34 28.36
C GLY A 284 -38.22 8.41 27.20
N ILE A 285 -38.55 7.16 27.51
CA ILE A 285 -38.86 6.10 26.53
C ILE A 285 -40.33 5.67 26.69
N CYS A 286 -41.15 5.96 25.67
CA CYS A 286 -42.58 5.67 25.63
C CYS A 286 -42.89 4.21 25.25
N MET A 287 -43.33 3.38 26.20
CA MET A 287 -43.72 1.98 25.96
C MET A 287 -45.05 1.84 25.18
N ARG A 288 -45.50 2.87 24.46
CA ARG A 288 -46.74 2.90 23.64
C ARG A 288 -46.57 3.52 22.24
N GLU A 289 -45.33 3.77 21.81
CA GLU A 289 -45.06 4.26 20.45
C GLU A 289 -45.43 3.19 19.39
N ASN A 290 -45.71 3.55 18.13
CA ASN A 290 -45.78 2.53 17.05
C ASN A 290 -44.37 2.02 16.80
N PRO A 291 -44.02 0.80 17.24
CA PRO A 291 -42.63 0.64 17.60
C PRO A 291 -41.82 -0.10 16.51
N PHE A 292 -42.33 -0.19 15.27
CA PHE A 292 -41.83 -0.94 14.08
C PHE A 292 -40.31 -1.26 13.96
N TYR A 293 -39.42 -0.38 14.42
CA TYR A 293 -37.96 -0.51 14.37
C TYR A 293 -37.44 -1.77 15.10
N VAL A 294 -37.70 -1.97 16.39
CA VAL A 294 -37.04 -3.08 17.11
C VAL A 294 -37.61 -4.47 16.78
N ASP A 295 -38.77 -4.62 16.14
CA ASP A 295 -39.14 -5.94 15.58
C ASP A 295 -38.40 -6.20 14.26
N THR A 296 -37.98 -5.15 13.55
CA THR A 296 -36.97 -5.32 12.50
C THR A 296 -35.68 -5.87 13.11
N VAL A 297 -35.25 -5.37 14.27
CA VAL A 297 -34.07 -5.86 15.00
C VAL A 297 -34.27 -7.28 15.57
N ARG A 298 -35.40 -7.55 16.22
CA ARG A 298 -35.79 -8.83 16.84
C ARG A 298 -35.93 -9.92 15.78
N SER A 299 -36.64 -9.66 14.68
CA SER A 299 -36.75 -10.58 13.54
C SER A 299 -35.38 -10.92 12.92
N PHE A 300 -34.47 -9.95 12.81
CA PHE A 300 -33.09 -10.20 12.37
C PHE A 300 -32.23 -10.96 13.39
N ARG A 301 -32.43 -10.72 14.70
CA ARG A 301 -31.80 -11.46 15.80
C ARG A 301 -32.24 -12.91 15.82
N ASP A 302 -33.55 -13.16 15.75
CA ASP A 302 -34.11 -14.50 15.91
C ASP A 302 -33.80 -15.38 14.69
N ARG A 303 -33.85 -14.80 13.48
CA ARG A 303 -33.33 -15.44 12.26
C ARG A 303 -31.82 -15.70 12.31
N ARG A 304 -31.03 -14.85 12.98
CA ARG A 304 -29.60 -15.15 13.25
C ARG A 304 -29.46 -16.36 14.19
N TYR A 305 -30.28 -16.46 15.23
CA TYR A 305 -30.25 -17.60 16.15
C TYR A 305 -30.67 -18.91 15.47
N GLU A 306 -31.67 -18.89 14.58
CA GLU A 306 -32.03 -20.01 13.72
C GLU A 306 -30.81 -20.52 12.93
N TYR A 307 -30.11 -19.63 12.21
CA TYR A 307 -28.91 -19.99 11.46
C TYR A 307 -27.72 -20.38 12.36
N LYS A 308 -27.57 -19.79 13.56
CA LYS A 308 -26.55 -20.21 14.56
C LYS A 308 -26.83 -21.63 15.05
N GLY A 309 -28.08 -21.97 15.33
CA GLY A 309 -28.53 -23.30 15.74
C GLY A 309 -28.31 -24.33 14.64
N LEU A 310 -28.72 -24.02 13.40
CA LEU A 310 -28.48 -24.87 12.24
C LEU A 310 -26.98 -25.08 11.98
N ASN A 311 -26.14 -24.05 12.11
CA ASN A 311 -24.69 -24.20 12.03
C ASN A 311 -24.12 -25.16 13.10
N LYS A 312 -24.61 -25.11 14.35
CA LYS A 312 -24.22 -26.03 15.42
C LYS A 312 -24.64 -27.48 15.12
N VAL A 313 -25.87 -27.68 14.62
CA VAL A 313 -26.38 -29.01 14.20
C VAL A 313 -25.56 -29.58 13.04
N TRP A 314 -25.29 -28.79 12.00
CA TRP A 314 -24.52 -29.26 10.85
C TRP A 314 -23.03 -29.46 11.15
N LYS A 315 -22.45 -28.74 12.12
CA LYS A 315 -21.12 -29.07 12.67
C LYS A 315 -21.10 -30.44 13.36
N GLY A 316 -22.15 -30.79 14.12
CA GLY A 316 -22.33 -32.13 14.68
C GLY A 316 -22.39 -33.20 13.59
N LYS A 317 -23.27 -33.02 12.60
CA LYS A 317 -23.38 -33.91 11.43
C LYS A 317 -22.08 -34.04 10.64
N LEU A 318 -21.27 -32.99 10.55
CA LEU A 318 -19.96 -33.05 9.87
C LEU A 318 -18.96 -33.92 10.65
N SER A 319 -18.96 -33.87 11.98
CA SER A 319 -18.16 -34.78 12.81
C SER A 319 -18.64 -36.23 12.69
N GLU A 320 -19.95 -36.47 12.71
CA GLU A 320 -20.55 -37.79 12.46
C GLU A 320 -20.20 -38.31 11.05
N ALA A 321 -20.30 -37.46 10.02
CA ALA A 321 -19.97 -37.82 8.65
C ALA A 321 -18.47 -38.18 8.51
N LYS A 322 -17.57 -37.41 9.16
CA LYS A 322 -16.13 -37.72 9.21
C LYS A 322 -15.85 -39.05 9.91
N ALA A 323 -16.50 -39.32 11.04
CA ALA A 323 -16.40 -40.61 11.73
C ALA A 323 -16.95 -41.78 10.87
N SER A 324 -17.95 -41.52 10.01
CA SER A 324 -18.50 -42.53 9.09
C SER A 324 -17.68 -42.78 7.82
N GLY A 325 -16.65 -41.97 7.54
CA GLY A 325 -15.80 -42.07 6.35
C GLY A 325 -16.47 -41.77 5.00
N ASN A 326 -17.76 -41.40 4.98
CA ASN A 326 -18.52 -41.23 3.74
C ASN A 326 -18.26 -39.86 3.10
N SER A 327 -17.42 -39.85 2.05
CA SER A 327 -16.99 -38.63 1.34
C SER A 327 -18.14 -37.73 0.86
N MET A 328 -19.22 -38.32 0.33
CA MET A 328 -20.40 -37.55 -0.13
C MET A 328 -21.07 -36.81 1.03
N LYS A 329 -21.30 -37.49 2.16
CA LYS A 329 -21.90 -36.88 3.36
C LYS A 329 -20.97 -35.87 4.04
N ILE A 330 -19.66 -36.09 3.98
CA ILE A 330 -18.66 -35.13 4.48
C ILE A 330 -18.74 -33.82 3.67
N GLN A 331 -18.81 -33.91 2.34
CA GLN A 331 -18.94 -32.73 1.48
C GLN A 331 -20.28 -32.01 1.71
N GLU A 332 -21.41 -32.74 1.67
CA GLU A 332 -22.74 -32.17 1.94
C GLU A 332 -22.78 -31.44 3.30
N ALA A 333 -22.32 -32.08 4.38
CA ALA A 333 -22.32 -31.47 5.70
C ALA A 333 -21.37 -30.26 5.78
N GLN A 334 -20.24 -30.28 5.07
CA GLN A 334 -19.29 -29.17 5.04
C GLN A 334 -19.85 -27.95 4.30
N ASP A 335 -20.49 -28.15 3.15
CA ASP A 335 -21.15 -27.08 2.39
C ASP A 335 -22.30 -26.46 3.19
N MET A 336 -23.10 -27.27 3.89
CA MET A 336 -24.17 -26.76 4.78
C MET A 336 -23.62 -26.01 6.00
N VAL A 337 -22.49 -26.42 6.59
CA VAL A 337 -21.81 -25.66 7.66
C VAL A 337 -21.37 -24.29 7.14
N VAL A 338 -20.77 -24.20 5.95
CA VAL A 338 -20.34 -22.93 5.35
C VAL A 338 -21.52 -22.01 5.02
N LEU A 339 -22.62 -22.57 4.50
CA LEU A 339 -23.84 -21.83 4.21
C LEU A 339 -24.42 -21.19 5.49
N TYR A 340 -24.62 -21.97 6.55
CA TYR A 340 -25.20 -21.44 7.79
C TYR A 340 -24.24 -20.50 8.56
N ASP A 341 -22.91 -20.69 8.46
CA ASP A 341 -21.98 -19.71 9.01
C ASP A 341 -22.06 -18.37 8.25
N SER A 342 -22.09 -18.42 6.92
CA SER A 342 -22.24 -17.23 6.09
C SER A 342 -23.56 -16.50 6.37
N LEU A 343 -24.66 -17.23 6.55
CA LEU A 343 -25.97 -16.69 6.90
C LEU A 343 -26.01 -16.04 8.29
N GLN A 344 -25.46 -16.67 9.34
CA GLN A 344 -25.44 -16.07 10.68
C GLN A 344 -24.48 -14.87 10.76
N LEU A 345 -23.36 -14.90 10.04
CA LEU A 345 -22.44 -13.76 9.93
C LEU A 345 -23.06 -12.58 9.17
N ALA A 346 -23.84 -12.83 8.12
CA ALA A 346 -24.60 -11.79 7.41
C ALA A 346 -25.57 -11.08 8.36
N HIS A 347 -26.34 -11.85 9.12
CA HIS A 347 -27.29 -11.28 10.09
C HIS A 347 -26.56 -10.61 11.26
N LYS A 348 -25.41 -11.11 11.73
CA LYS A 348 -24.56 -10.43 12.73
C LYS A 348 -24.07 -9.06 12.22
N CYS A 349 -23.66 -8.98 10.95
CA CYS A 349 -23.19 -7.72 10.34
C CYS A 349 -24.30 -6.67 10.28
N ILE A 350 -25.51 -7.04 9.85
CA ILE A 350 -26.67 -6.14 9.80
C ILE A 350 -27.16 -5.80 11.22
N LEU A 351 -27.20 -6.77 12.14
CA LEU A 351 -27.64 -6.58 13.53
C LEU A 351 -26.79 -5.51 14.24
N ASN A 352 -25.46 -5.66 14.21
CA ASN A 352 -24.52 -4.67 14.76
C ASN A 352 -24.62 -3.31 14.05
N SER A 353 -25.11 -3.28 12.81
CA SER A 353 -25.27 -2.06 12.02
C SER A 353 -26.55 -1.27 12.33
N PHE A 354 -27.60 -1.87 12.92
CA PHE A 354 -28.77 -1.10 13.39
C PHE A 354 -28.40 -0.14 14.53
N TYR A 355 -27.55 -0.58 15.46
CA TYR A 355 -27.00 0.28 16.51
C TYR A 355 -26.12 1.40 15.91
N GLY A 356 -25.23 1.06 14.97
CA GLY A 356 -24.42 2.06 14.27
C GLY A 356 -25.21 3.03 13.38
N TYR A 357 -26.43 2.66 12.97
CA TYR A 357 -27.26 3.45 12.07
C TYR A 357 -27.88 4.69 12.74
N VAL A 358 -28.34 4.60 14.00
CA VAL A 358 -29.04 5.72 14.66
C VAL A 358 -28.11 6.93 14.93
N MET A 359 -26.79 6.74 14.85
CA MET A 359 -25.79 7.82 14.91
C MET A 359 -25.10 8.11 13.56
N ARG A 360 -25.63 7.55 12.46
CA ARG A 360 -25.11 7.83 11.11
C ARG A 360 -25.60 9.20 10.63
N LYS A 361 -24.67 10.06 10.22
CA LYS A 361 -25.00 11.34 9.53
C LYS A 361 -25.89 11.08 8.31
N GLY A 362 -27.04 11.76 8.25
CA GLY A 362 -28.03 11.57 7.18
C GLY A 362 -28.89 10.30 7.28
N ALA A 363 -28.93 9.63 8.44
CA ALA A 363 -29.99 8.67 8.76
C ALA A 363 -31.37 9.35 8.82
N ARG A 364 -32.45 8.60 8.62
CA ARG A 364 -33.84 9.06 8.83
C ARG A 364 -34.23 8.94 10.30
N TRP A 365 -33.93 7.79 10.91
CA TRP A 365 -34.15 7.53 12.34
C TRP A 365 -32.85 7.77 13.10
N TYR A 366 -32.48 9.04 13.24
CA TYR A 366 -31.29 9.48 13.98
C TYR A 366 -31.65 9.82 15.44
N SER A 367 -30.87 9.30 16.39
CA SER A 367 -30.92 9.70 17.81
C SER A 367 -29.57 9.42 18.48
N MET A 368 -29.06 10.43 19.19
CA MET A 368 -27.85 10.31 20.00
C MET A 368 -28.16 9.69 21.37
N GLU A 369 -29.35 9.99 21.86
CA GLU A 369 -29.94 9.55 23.11
C GLU A 369 -30.07 8.02 23.09
N MET A 370 -30.62 7.45 22.01
CA MET A 370 -30.76 6.00 21.84
C MET A 370 -29.42 5.28 21.84
N ALA A 371 -28.41 5.81 21.12
CA ALA A 371 -27.08 5.24 21.11
C ALA A 371 -26.41 5.31 22.50
N GLY A 372 -26.53 6.46 23.17
CA GLY A 372 -25.97 6.70 24.50
C GLY A 372 -26.61 5.85 25.60
N VAL A 373 -27.94 5.68 25.59
CA VAL A 373 -28.65 4.82 26.54
C VAL A 373 -28.24 3.36 26.36
N VAL A 374 -28.11 2.89 25.11
CA VAL A 374 -27.69 1.51 24.83
C VAL A 374 -26.26 1.26 25.32
N THR A 375 -25.28 2.14 25.05
CA THR A 375 -23.91 1.91 25.56
C THR A 375 -23.76 2.16 27.04
N TYR A 376 -24.53 3.07 27.65
CA TYR A 376 -24.49 3.26 29.10
C TYR A 376 -25.09 2.06 29.85
N THR A 377 -26.20 1.51 29.34
CA THR A 377 -26.82 0.29 29.89
C THR A 377 -25.89 -0.92 29.73
N GLY A 378 -25.31 -1.12 28.55
CA GLY A 378 -24.32 -2.18 28.31
C GLY A 378 -23.05 -2.03 29.17
N ALA A 379 -22.55 -0.80 29.34
CA ALA A 379 -21.43 -0.50 30.24
C ALA A 379 -21.75 -0.84 31.70
N LYS A 380 -22.97 -0.60 32.16
CA LYS A 380 -23.41 -0.95 33.52
C LYS A 380 -23.53 -2.46 33.71
N ILE A 381 -24.12 -3.17 32.75
CA ILE A 381 -24.22 -4.65 32.74
C ILE A 381 -22.83 -5.29 32.82
N ILE A 382 -21.90 -4.89 31.95
CA ILE A 382 -20.57 -5.48 31.90
C ILE A 382 -19.73 -5.11 33.13
N GLN A 383 -20.00 -3.96 33.77
CA GLN A 383 -19.37 -3.58 35.05
C GLN A 383 -19.92 -4.36 36.25
N ASN A 384 -21.23 -4.66 36.30
CA ASN A 384 -21.82 -5.56 37.30
C ASN A 384 -21.22 -6.97 37.18
N ALA A 385 -21.20 -7.52 35.96
CA ALA A 385 -20.57 -8.82 35.69
C ALA A 385 -19.08 -8.85 36.08
N ARG A 386 -18.32 -7.79 35.78
CA ARG A 386 -16.92 -7.62 36.21
C ARG A 386 -16.78 -7.62 37.73
N LEU A 387 -17.67 -6.93 38.45
CA LEU A 387 -17.69 -6.88 39.92
C LEU A 387 -17.99 -8.25 40.56
N LEU A 388 -18.87 -9.06 39.98
CA LEU A 388 -19.10 -10.43 40.46
C LEU A 388 -17.87 -11.32 40.19
N VAL A 389 -17.34 -11.29 38.96
CA VAL A 389 -16.17 -12.08 38.54
C VAL A 389 -14.90 -11.72 39.33
N GLU A 390 -14.74 -10.46 39.77
CA GLU A 390 -13.64 -10.01 40.64
C GLU A 390 -13.68 -10.63 42.05
N LYS A 391 -14.86 -11.04 42.54
CA LYS A 391 -15.03 -11.66 43.87
C LYS A 391 -14.79 -13.18 43.87
N ILE A 392 -15.07 -13.84 42.75
CA ILE A 392 -15.07 -15.32 42.61
C ILE A 392 -13.93 -15.86 41.74
N GLY A 393 -13.15 -14.99 41.11
CA GLY A 393 -12.10 -15.37 40.17
C GLY A 393 -11.18 -14.20 39.84
N LYS A 394 -10.83 -14.06 38.56
CA LYS A 394 -9.94 -13.00 38.04
C LYS A 394 -10.41 -12.48 36.67
N PRO A 395 -11.01 -11.28 36.57
CA PRO A 395 -11.23 -10.63 35.28
C PRO A 395 -9.89 -10.11 34.73
N LEU A 396 -9.64 -10.35 33.43
CA LEU A 396 -8.35 -10.10 32.77
C LEU A 396 -8.46 -8.95 31.75
N GLU A 397 -9.43 -9.04 30.85
CA GLU A 397 -9.76 -8.01 29.84
C GLU A 397 -11.28 -7.92 29.69
N LEU A 398 -11.77 -6.73 29.37
CA LEU A 398 -13.19 -6.43 29.21
C LEU A 398 -13.33 -5.59 27.95
N ASP A 399 -14.13 -6.05 26.99
CA ASP A 399 -14.38 -5.32 25.75
C ASP A 399 -15.88 -5.27 25.44
N THR A 400 -16.49 -4.13 25.76
CA THR A 400 -17.83 -3.68 25.34
C THR A 400 -18.99 -4.54 25.83
N ASP A 401 -19.04 -5.79 25.39
CA ASP A 401 -20.08 -6.79 25.62
C ASP A 401 -19.52 -8.14 26.14
N GLY A 402 -18.19 -8.31 26.22
CA GLY A 402 -17.54 -9.51 26.76
C GLY A 402 -16.52 -9.25 27.88
N ILE A 403 -16.34 -10.25 28.75
CA ILE A 403 -15.28 -10.31 29.79
C ILE A 403 -14.44 -11.58 29.55
N TRP A 404 -13.14 -11.41 29.43
CA TRP A 404 -12.16 -12.48 29.56
C TRP A 404 -11.79 -12.63 31.03
N CYS A 405 -11.96 -13.83 31.60
CA CYS A 405 -11.61 -14.11 32.98
C CYS A 405 -10.95 -15.49 33.14
N ALA A 406 -10.25 -15.65 34.27
CA ALA A 406 -9.88 -16.95 34.80
C ALA A 406 -10.72 -17.23 36.05
N LEU A 407 -11.25 -18.44 36.18
CA LEU A 407 -11.87 -18.96 37.41
C LEU A 407 -10.98 -20.06 38.00
N PRO A 408 -11.10 -20.40 39.29
CA PRO A 408 -10.44 -21.57 39.85
C PRO A 408 -10.87 -22.85 39.12
N GLY A 409 -9.94 -23.77 38.84
CA GLY A 409 -10.24 -25.05 38.16
C GLY A 409 -11.10 -26.03 38.97
N SER A 410 -11.50 -25.67 40.19
CA SER A 410 -12.48 -26.35 41.04
C SER A 410 -13.83 -25.63 41.11
N PHE A 411 -14.03 -24.56 40.34
CA PHE A 411 -15.29 -23.82 40.27
C PHE A 411 -16.33 -24.63 39.48
N PRO A 412 -17.64 -24.58 39.83
CA PRO A 412 -18.68 -25.28 39.07
C PRO A 412 -18.78 -24.76 37.63
N GLU A 413 -18.49 -25.61 36.64
CA GLU A 413 -18.64 -25.29 35.22
C GLU A 413 -19.96 -25.84 34.63
N ASN A 414 -19.90 -26.97 33.93
CA ASN A 414 -20.96 -27.44 33.04
C ASN A 414 -21.70 -28.65 33.61
N PHE A 415 -23.03 -28.54 33.74
CA PHE A 415 -23.90 -29.59 34.28
C PHE A 415 -24.92 -30.03 33.24
N THR A 416 -25.34 -31.31 33.26
CA THR A 416 -26.35 -31.82 32.33
C THR A 416 -27.49 -32.49 33.08
N PHE A 417 -28.67 -31.87 33.04
CA PHE A 417 -29.91 -32.44 33.54
C PHE A 417 -30.39 -33.57 32.62
N LYS A 418 -30.82 -34.66 33.25
CA LYS A 418 -31.59 -35.73 32.60
C LYS A 418 -33.07 -35.31 32.65
N THR A 419 -33.78 -35.39 31.52
CA THR A 419 -35.22 -35.12 31.49
C THR A 419 -36.02 -36.42 31.38
N ILE A 420 -37.35 -36.34 31.53
CA ILE A 420 -38.26 -37.49 31.45
C ILE A 420 -38.18 -38.16 30.05
N ASP A 421 -37.99 -37.38 28.99
CA ASP A 421 -37.58 -37.93 27.69
C ASP A 421 -36.06 -38.19 27.70
N SER A 422 -35.69 -39.47 27.67
CA SER A 422 -34.29 -39.91 27.64
C SER A 422 -33.49 -39.40 26.43
N LYS A 423 -34.16 -38.90 25.38
CA LYS A 423 -33.51 -38.28 24.20
C LYS A 423 -33.20 -36.79 24.40
N ARG A 424 -33.87 -36.10 25.34
CA ARG A 424 -33.69 -34.66 25.58
C ARG A 424 -32.83 -34.45 26.84
N LYS A 425 -31.66 -33.86 26.65
CA LYS A 425 -30.70 -33.48 27.71
C LYS A 425 -30.56 -31.96 27.71
N LEU A 426 -30.59 -31.35 28.90
CA LEU A 426 -30.36 -29.92 29.07
C LEU A 426 -28.99 -29.71 29.71
N THR A 427 -28.02 -29.20 28.95
CA THR A 427 -26.70 -28.83 29.46
C THR A 427 -26.67 -27.33 29.76
N ILE A 428 -26.35 -26.97 31.00
CA ILE A 428 -26.16 -25.60 31.47
C ILE A 428 -24.68 -25.34 31.79
N SER A 429 -24.29 -24.07 31.79
CA SER A 429 -23.00 -23.62 32.30
C SER A 429 -23.23 -22.69 33.49
N TYR A 430 -22.87 -23.12 34.70
CA TYR A 430 -23.17 -22.36 35.92
C TYR A 430 -22.57 -20.93 35.94
N PRO A 431 -21.36 -20.66 35.41
CA PRO A 431 -20.85 -19.30 35.28
C PRO A 431 -21.68 -18.42 34.34
N CYS A 432 -22.39 -19.03 33.38
CA CYS A 432 -23.35 -18.35 32.51
C CYS A 432 -24.65 -18.05 33.26
N VAL A 433 -25.22 -19.05 33.92
CA VAL A 433 -26.48 -18.95 34.69
C VAL A 433 -26.41 -17.86 35.74
N MET A 434 -25.37 -17.82 36.58
CA MET A 434 -25.25 -16.82 37.66
C MET A 434 -25.22 -15.38 37.13
N LEU A 435 -24.62 -15.15 35.95
CA LEU A 435 -24.59 -13.85 35.29
C LEU A 435 -25.92 -13.52 34.62
N ASN A 436 -26.58 -14.50 34.00
CA ASN A 436 -27.90 -14.33 33.39
C ASN A 436 -28.98 -13.99 34.43
N VAL A 437 -28.89 -14.54 35.64
CA VAL A 437 -29.80 -14.19 36.74
C VAL A 437 -29.53 -12.80 37.31
N ASP A 438 -28.26 -12.40 37.49
CA ASP A 438 -27.94 -11.03 37.92
C ASP A 438 -28.45 -9.99 36.90
N VAL A 439 -28.28 -10.24 35.60
CA VAL A 439 -28.84 -9.41 34.53
C VAL A 439 -30.37 -9.42 34.55
N ALA A 440 -31.01 -10.58 34.73
CA ALA A 440 -32.47 -10.63 34.82
C ALA A 440 -33.02 -9.81 36.00
N ILE A 441 -32.36 -9.87 37.17
CA ILE A 441 -32.76 -9.09 38.35
C ILE A 441 -32.51 -7.59 38.15
N ASN A 442 -31.37 -7.20 37.59
CA ASN A 442 -30.95 -5.80 37.51
C ASN A 442 -31.45 -5.04 36.26
N ASN A 443 -31.86 -5.74 35.18
CA ASN A 443 -32.08 -5.12 33.86
C ASN A 443 -33.42 -5.43 33.19
N THR A 444 -34.31 -6.22 33.81
CA THR A 444 -35.67 -6.48 33.28
C THR A 444 -36.49 -5.19 33.09
N ASN A 445 -37.44 -5.23 32.14
CA ASN A 445 -38.37 -4.14 31.90
C ASN A 445 -39.82 -4.52 32.24
N ASP A 446 -40.20 -4.33 33.50
CA ASP A 446 -41.57 -4.51 34.02
C ASP A 446 -42.56 -3.42 33.60
N GLN A 447 -42.11 -2.43 32.81
CA GLN A 447 -42.94 -1.38 32.23
C GLN A 447 -43.24 -1.62 30.74
N TYR A 448 -42.75 -2.73 30.16
CA TYR A 448 -42.95 -3.04 28.75
C TYR A 448 -44.44 -3.17 28.45
N GLN A 449 -44.91 -2.46 27.42
CA GLN A 449 -46.33 -2.41 27.07
C GLN A 449 -46.52 -2.73 25.58
N THR A 450 -47.54 -3.53 25.29
CA THR A 450 -47.84 -4.01 23.93
C THR A 450 -49.31 -3.81 23.61
N LEU A 451 -49.60 -3.37 22.39
CA LEU A 451 -50.94 -3.07 21.90
C LEU A 451 -51.70 -4.37 21.61
N THR A 452 -52.69 -4.71 22.45
CA THR A 452 -53.49 -5.94 22.30
C THR A 452 -54.82 -5.71 21.58
N ASP A 453 -55.40 -4.51 21.69
CA ASP A 453 -56.56 -4.10 20.89
C ASP A 453 -56.23 -2.77 20.17
N PRO A 454 -55.93 -2.82 18.86
CA PRO A 454 -55.68 -1.62 18.05
C PRO A 454 -56.88 -0.67 17.94
N ASN A 455 -58.11 -1.19 17.95
CA ASN A 455 -59.33 -0.39 17.80
C ASN A 455 -59.65 0.38 19.08
N ARG A 456 -59.51 -0.27 20.24
CA ARG A 456 -59.71 0.34 21.56
C ARG A 456 -58.44 1.00 22.13
N LYS A 457 -57.32 0.96 21.41
CA LYS A 457 -55.98 1.37 21.86
C LYS A 457 -55.59 0.79 23.23
N THR A 458 -55.91 -0.49 23.46
CA THR A 458 -55.66 -1.16 24.76
C THR A 458 -54.26 -1.77 24.79
N TYR A 459 -53.53 -1.53 25.88
CA TYR A 459 -52.17 -2.03 26.08
C TYR A 459 -52.10 -2.94 27.30
N THR A 460 -51.36 -4.05 27.20
CA THR A 460 -51.01 -4.91 28.35
C THR A 460 -49.56 -4.65 28.77
N THR A 461 -49.33 -4.51 30.08
CA THR A 461 -47.98 -4.42 30.65
C THR A 461 -47.46 -5.82 30.98
N HIS A 462 -46.19 -6.09 30.70
CA HIS A 462 -45.49 -7.31 31.11
C HIS A 462 -44.00 -7.04 31.38
N SER A 463 -43.31 -8.02 31.94
CA SER A 463 -41.86 -8.00 32.15
C SER A 463 -41.14 -8.63 30.95
N GLU A 464 -40.27 -7.87 30.29
CA GLU A 464 -39.42 -8.33 29.17
C GLU A 464 -37.94 -8.22 29.54
N CYS A 465 -37.18 -9.29 29.31
CA CYS A 465 -35.72 -9.28 29.28
C CYS A 465 -35.24 -10.33 28.27
N SER A 466 -34.31 -9.94 27.40
CA SER A 466 -33.63 -10.87 26.47
C SER A 466 -32.15 -10.50 26.30
N ILE A 467 -31.53 -10.17 27.44
CA ILE A 467 -30.08 -9.97 27.57
C ILE A 467 -29.52 -11.19 28.29
N GLU A 468 -28.79 -12.01 27.56
CA GLU A 468 -28.17 -13.25 28.04
C GLU A 468 -26.69 -13.21 27.64
N PHE A 469 -25.81 -13.56 28.58
CA PHE A 469 -24.44 -13.95 28.28
C PHE A 469 -24.42 -15.34 27.62
N GLU A 470 -23.37 -15.61 26.87
CA GLU A 470 -23.00 -16.94 26.39
C GLU A 470 -21.54 -17.19 26.81
N VAL A 471 -21.22 -18.38 27.34
CA VAL A 471 -19.84 -18.76 27.67
C VAL A 471 -19.24 -19.55 26.51
N ASP A 472 -18.24 -18.96 25.85
CA ASP A 472 -17.32 -19.66 24.94
C ASP A 472 -16.04 -20.02 25.72
N GLY A 473 -15.72 -21.31 25.84
CA GLY A 473 -14.55 -21.82 26.59
C GLY A 473 -14.77 -23.26 27.10
N PRO A 474 -13.88 -23.81 27.95
CA PRO A 474 -12.62 -23.21 28.43
C PRO A 474 -11.54 -23.11 27.34
N TYR A 475 -10.42 -22.44 27.66
CA TYR A 475 -9.29 -22.20 26.76
C TYR A 475 -7.96 -22.62 27.41
N LYS A 476 -6.99 -23.00 26.57
CA LYS A 476 -5.66 -23.46 27.00
C LYS A 476 -4.79 -22.33 27.53
N ALA A 477 -4.77 -21.21 26.80
CA ALA A 477 -3.87 -20.11 27.08
C ALA A 477 -4.48 -18.76 26.65
N MET A 478 -4.22 -17.73 27.44
CA MET A 478 -4.44 -16.32 27.11
C MET A 478 -3.20 -15.49 27.44
N ILE A 479 -2.73 -14.69 26.47
CA ILE A 479 -1.56 -13.81 26.62
C ILE A 479 -1.99 -12.36 26.39
N ILE A 480 -1.74 -11.51 27.40
CA ILE A 480 -2.15 -10.10 27.43
C ILE A 480 -0.91 -9.20 27.65
N PRO A 481 -0.64 -8.21 26.77
CA PRO A 481 0.54 -7.35 26.86
C PRO A 481 0.32 -6.14 27.79
N ALA A 482 1.39 -5.73 28.48
CA ALA A 482 1.41 -4.56 29.35
C ALA A 482 1.82 -3.27 28.61
N SER A 483 1.50 -2.11 29.17
CA SER A 483 2.03 -0.82 28.67
C SER A 483 3.47 -0.57 29.14
N LYS A 484 4.14 0.37 28.48
CA LYS A 484 5.41 0.95 28.96
C LYS A 484 5.22 2.10 29.95
N GLU A 485 4.02 2.64 30.04
CA GLU A 485 3.64 3.75 30.92
C GLU A 485 2.95 3.20 32.18
N GLU A 486 3.30 3.71 33.36
CA GLU A 486 2.74 3.21 34.62
C GLU A 486 1.23 3.48 34.73
N GLY A 487 0.49 2.50 35.25
CA GLY A 487 -0.97 2.61 35.49
C GLY A 487 -1.82 2.55 34.21
N ILE A 488 -1.21 2.40 33.04
CA ILE A 488 -1.89 2.25 31.76
C ILE A 488 -1.77 0.79 31.30
N LEU A 489 -2.87 0.21 30.81
CA LEU A 489 -2.92 -1.17 30.30
C LEU A 489 -3.46 -1.19 28.86
N ILE A 490 -2.99 -2.13 28.04
CA ILE A 490 -3.21 -2.10 26.59
C ILE A 490 -4.50 -2.86 26.21
N LYS A 491 -5.60 -2.10 26.23
CA LYS A 491 -6.94 -2.52 25.80
C LYS A 491 -6.96 -3.06 24.35
N LYS A 492 -7.82 -4.04 24.08
CA LYS A 492 -8.04 -4.69 22.77
C LYS A 492 -6.79 -5.35 22.17
N ARG A 493 -5.90 -5.89 23.01
CA ARG A 493 -4.76 -6.73 22.58
C ARG A 493 -4.67 -7.99 23.42
N TYR A 494 -4.86 -9.13 22.78
CA TYR A 494 -4.72 -10.45 23.40
C TYR A 494 -4.56 -11.53 22.34
N ALA A 495 -3.93 -12.64 22.73
CA ALA A 495 -3.87 -13.90 22.00
C ALA A 495 -4.54 -14.98 22.85
N VAL A 496 -5.39 -15.81 22.26
CA VAL A 496 -6.15 -16.87 22.92
C VAL A 496 -6.00 -18.16 22.14
N PHE A 497 -5.77 -19.27 22.84
CA PHE A 497 -5.55 -20.60 22.26
C PHE A 497 -6.57 -21.63 22.75
N ASN A 498 -7.05 -22.45 21.82
CA ASN A 498 -7.88 -23.62 22.07
C ASN A 498 -7.06 -24.74 22.75
N ASP A 499 -7.77 -25.75 23.30
CA ASP A 499 -7.16 -26.88 24.01
C ASP A 499 -6.25 -27.76 23.13
N ASP A 500 -6.57 -27.86 21.84
CA ASP A 500 -5.74 -28.48 20.80
C ASP A 500 -4.46 -27.69 20.48
N GLY A 501 -4.28 -26.49 21.06
CA GLY A 501 -3.16 -25.59 20.78
C GLY A 501 -3.36 -24.69 19.56
N SER A 502 -4.50 -24.76 18.87
CA SER A 502 -4.79 -23.86 17.75
C SER A 502 -5.10 -22.43 18.23
N LEU A 503 -4.69 -21.44 17.44
CA LEU A 503 -4.92 -20.02 17.74
C LEU A 503 -6.41 -19.67 17.55
N ALA A 504 -7.15 -19.63 18.65
CA ALA A 504 -8.58 -19.31 18.67
C ALA A 504 -8.84 -17.86 18.25
N GLU A 505 -8.15 -16.91 18.87
CA GLU A 505 -8.31 -15.49 18.56
C GLU A 505 -7.03 -14.68 18.77
N LEU A 506 -6.82 -13.65 17.94
CA LEU A 506 -5.67 -12.74 18.03
C LEU A 506 -6.09 -11.31 17.66
N LYS A 507 -6.09 -10.41 18.66
CA LYS A 507 -6.62 -9.03 18.54
C LYS A 507 -5.52 -7.98 18.66
N GLY A 508 -5.66 -6.91 17.88
CA GLY A 508 -4.92 -5.63 17.99
C GLY A 508 -3.41 -5.63 17.73
N PHE A 509 -2.73 -6.77 17.77
CA PHE A 509 -1.30 -6.96 17.50
C PHE A 509 -0.89 -6.62 16.06
N GLU A 510 0.38 -6.20 15.92
CA GLU A 510 1.00 -5.73 14.69
C GLU A 510 0.98 -6.77 13.55
N ILE A 511 1.11 -8.07 13.86
CA ILE A 511 0.97 -9.19 12.91
C ILE A 511 -0.34 -9.14 12.09
N LYS A 512 -1.50 -8.83 12.72
CA LYS A 512 -2.80 -8.75 12.04
C LYS A 512 -3.03 -7.41 11.29
N ARG A 513 -2.14 -6.41 11.44
CA ARG A 513 -2.32 -5.08 10.83
C ARG A 513 -1.88 -5.06 9.36
N ARG A 514 -2.51 -4.19 8.56
CA ARG A 514 -2.01 -3.83 7.23
C ARG A 514 -0.92 -2.76 7.40
N GLY A 515 0.28 -3.01 6.91
CA GLY A 515 1.47 -2.21 7.21
C GLY A 515 2.25 -2.71 8.44
N GLU A 516 2.89 -1.77 9.13
CA GLU A 516 3.88 -1.95 10.21
C GLU A 516 5.23 -2.56 9.70
N LEU A 517 6.19 -2.72 10.62
CA LEU A 517 7.53 -3.26 10.41
C LEU A 517 7.51 -4.79 10.29
N LYS A 518 8.02 -5.37 9.18
CA LYS A 518 7.97 -6.82 8.91
C LYS A 518 8.63 -7.64 10.03
N LEU A 519 9.78 -7.21 10.54
CA LEU A 519 10.51 -7.82 11.67
C LEU A 519 9.61 -8.14 12.87
N ILE A 520 8.81 -7.16 13.33
CA ILE A 520 7.93 -7.33 14.50
C ILE A 520 6.79 -8.32 14.20
N LYS A 521 6.35 -8.43 12.94
CA LYS A 521 5.27 -9.32 12.54
C LYS A 521 5.72 -10.78 12.46
N VAL A 522 6.94 -11.03 11.98
CA VAL A 522 7.55 -12.37 11.97
C VAL A 522 7.91 -12.79 13.39
N PHE A 523 8.57 -11.91 14.16
CA PHE A 523 8.81 -12.10 15.59
C PHE A 523 7.53 -12.45 16.35
N GLN A 524 6.43 -11.72 16.15
CA GLN A 524 5.14 -12.03 16.79
C GLN A 524 4.56 -13.39 16.36
N ALA A 525 4.75 -13.82 15.13
CA ALA A 525 4.24 -15.12 14.67
C ALA A 525 4.89 -16.28 15.43
N GLU A 526 6.23 -16.31 15.44
CA GLU A 526 7.04 -17.30 16.17
C GLU A 526 6.78 -17.22 17.70
N LEU A 527 6.79 -16.00 18.27
CA LEU A 527 6.68 -15.81 19.70
C LEU A 527 5.36 -16.33 20.28
N PHE A 528 4.24 -16.22 19.54
CA PHE A 528 2.94 -16.64 20.05
C PHE A 528 2.80 -18.15 20.21
N GLU A 529 3.45 -18.94 19.37
CA GLU A 529 3.42 -20.41 19.45
C GLU A 529 4.26 -20.89 20.65
N ASN A 530 5.44 -20.29 20.88
CA ASN A 530 6.33 -20.63 22.01
C ASN A 530 5.73 -20.37 23.41
N PHE A 531 4.69 -19.54 23.57
CA PHE A 531 3.98 -19.39 24.86
C PHE A 531 3.24 -20.67 25.31
N LEU A 532 3.08 -21.66 24.43
CA LEU A 532 2.52 -22.98 24.75
C LEU A 532 3.56 -23.98 25.27
N HIS A 533 4.84 -23.60 25.37
CA HIS A 533 5.93 -24.46 25.86
C HIS A 533 6.31 -24.16 27.33
N GLY A 534 7.13 -25.04 27.92
CA GLY A 534 7.47 -25.03 29.34
C GLY A 534 6.33 -25.56 30.24
N SER A 535 6.69 -26.19 31.36
CA SER A 535 5.75 -26.73 32.36
C SER A 535 5.45 -25.73 33.49
N THR A 536 6.37 -24.80 33.76
CA THR A 536 6.16 -23.70 34.72
C THR A 536 6.13 -22.34 34.02
N LEU A 537 5.57 -21.32 34.70
CA LEU A 537 5.57 -19.95 34.20
C LEU A 537 6.99 -19.41 33.93
N LYS A 538 7.99 -19.88 34.68
CA LYS A 538 9.40 -19.51 34.47
C LYS A 538 9.97 -20.12 33.20
N GLU A 539 9.71 -21.40 32.93
CA GLU A 539 10.11 -22.07 31.68
C GLU A 539 9.42 -21.44 30.47
N CYS A 540 8.10 -21.20 30.55
CA CYS A 540 7.34 -20.54 29.48
C CYS A 540 7.95 -19.18 29.11
N TYR A 541 8.24 -18.31 30.09
CA TYR A 541 8.95 -17.06 29.83
C TYR A 541 10.41 -17.25 29.36
N SER A 542 11.06 -18.39 29.63
CA SER A 542 12.42 -18.69 29.15
C SER A 542 12.43 -19.12 27.69
N GLU A 543 11.49 -19.96 27.24
CA GLU A 543 11.32 -20.34 25.83
C GLU A 543 11.02 -19.11 24.96
N VAL A 544 10.09 -18.29 25.44
CA VAL A 544 9.71 -17.01 24.83
C VAL A 544 10.89 -16.02 24.83
N ALA A 545 11.77 -16.07 25.83
CA ALA A 545 13.00 -15.28 25.87
C ALA A 545 14.13 -15.82 24.98
N TYR A 546 14.21 -17.13 24.73
CA TYR A 546 15.15 -17.69 23.75
C TYR A 546 14.89 -17.11 22.36
N VAL A 547 13.62 -17.13 21.91
CA VAL A 547 13.16 -16.47 20.68
C VAL A 547 13.51 -14.97 20.68
N ALA A 548 13.23 -14.26 21.79
CA ALA A 548 13.53 -12.83 21.88
C ALA A 548 15.04 -12.50 21.81
N ASN A 549 15.90 -13.35 22.37
CA ASN A 549 17.36 -13.19 22.24
C ASN A 549 17.82 -13.46 20.80
N ARG A 550 17.34 -14.54 20.16
CA ARG A 550 17.63 -14.89 18.75
C ARG A 550 17.34 -13.72 17.79
N TRP A 551 16.22 -13.02 17.98
CA TRP A 551 15.87 -11.82 17.20
C TRP A 551 16.64 -10.55 17.58
N LEU A 552 17.19 -10.47 18.80
CA LEU A 552 18.12 -9.40 19.19
C LEU A 552 19.53 -9.63 18.61
N ASP A 553 19.99 -10.88 18.53
CA ASP A 553 21.29 -11.26 17.95
C ASP A 553 21.35 -10.92 16.46
N LEU A 554 20.26 -11.13 15.72
CA LEU A 554 20.10 -10.68 14.34
C LEU A 554 20.35 -9.16 14.19
N LEU A 555 19.86 -8.34 15.11
CA LEU A 555 20.06 -6.88 15.07
C LEU A 555 21.44 -6.45 15.56
N ASP A 556 21.98 -7.13 16.58
CA ASP A 556 23.29 -6.82 17.16
C ASP A 556 24.44 -7.23 16.22
N ASN A 557 24.29 -8.33 15.48
CA ASN A 557 25.17 -8.73 14.38
C ASN A 557 24.88 -7.97 13.06
N GLN A 558 24.01 -6.96 13.07
CA GLN A 558 23.63 -6.14 11.90
C GLN A 558 23.20 -6.97 10.67
N GLY A 559 22.53 -8.11 10.91
CA GLY A 559 22.09 -9.05 9.89
C GLY A 559 23.22 -9.55 8.99
N LYS A 560 24.46 -9.65 9.49
CA LYS A 560 25.64 -10.08 8.72
C LYS A 560 25.43 -11.40 7.98
N ASP A 561 24.75 -12.33 8.64
CA ASP A 561 24.59 -13.73 8.19
C ASP A 561 23.32 -13.93 7.32
N ILE A 562 22.70 -12.83 6.85
CA ILE A 562 21.45 -12.79 6.08
C ILE A 562 21.70 -12.07 4.74
N ALA A 563 21.05 -12.48 3.65
CA ALA A 563 21.18 -11.82 2.35
C ALA A 563 20.60 -10.38 2.37
N ASP A 564 21.20 -9.44 1.61
CA ASP A 564 20.75 -8.03 1.61
C ASP A 564 19.28 -7.85 1.20
N SER A 565 18.78 -8.70 0.30
CA SER A 565 17.36 -8.73 -0.10
C SER A 565 16.43 -9.13 1.04
N GLU A 566 16.75 -10.22 1.75
CA GLU A 566 15.98 -10.71 2.89
C GLU A 566 16.06 -9.75 4.09
N LEU A 567 17.25 -9.20 4.34
CA LEU A 567 17.47 -8.19 5.37
C LEU A 567 16.63 -6.93 5.13
N LEU A 568 16.66 -6.38 3.90
CA LEU A 568 15.79 -5.27 3.50
C LEU A 568 14.32 -5.58 3.76
N ASP A 569 13.90 -6.81 3.47
CA ASP A 569 12.51 -7.20 3.63
C ASP A 569 12.10 -7.23 5.12
N TYR A 570 12.89 -7.84 6.02
CA TYR A 570 12.63 -7.82 7.47
C TYR A 570 12.60 -6.41 8.06
N ILE A 571 13.58 -5.56 7.74
CA ILE A 571 13.66 -4.20 8.33
C ILE A 571 12.71 -3.21 7.65
N SER A 572 12.07 -3.58 6.54
CA SER A 572 11.14 -2.69 5.86
C SER A 572 9.86 -2.47 6.70
N GLU A 573 9.48 -1.20 6.79
CA GLU A 573 8.18 -0.79 7.30
C GLU A 573 7.32 -0.35 6.12
N SER A 574 6.04 -0.74 6.14
CA SER A 574 5.10 -0.36 5.09
C SER A 574 3.91 0.40 5.65
N SER A 575 3.52 1.46 4.93
CA SER A 575 2.43 2.35 5.30
C SER A 575 1.66 2.77 4.05
N THR A 576 0.32 2.84 4.13
CA THR A 576 -0.54 3.16 2.98
C THR A 576 -1.14 4.55 3.14
N MET A 577 -0.90 5.44 2.19
CA MET A 577 -1.41 6.81 2.22
C MET A 577 -2.90 6.84 1.82
N SER A 578 -3.78 7.29 2.73
CA SER A 578 -5.23 7.33 2.50
C SER A 578 -5.71 8.50 1.64
N LYS A 579 -4.80 9.42 1.28
CA LYS A 579 -5.03 10.55 0.38
C LYS A 579 -3.85 10.71 -0.59
N SER A 580 -3.97 11.60 -1.58
CA SER A 580 -2.87 11.91 -2.50
C SER A 580 -1.77 12.68 -1.79
N LEU A 581 -0.55 12.74 -2.34
CA LEU A 581 0.54 13.47 -1.71
C LEU A 581 0.23 14.98 -1.53
N ALA A 582 -0.53 15.57 -2.45
CA ALA A 582 -0.97 16.96 -2.37
C ALA A 582 -1.89 17.20 -1.16
N ASP A 583 -2.81 16.27 -0.87
CA ASP A 583 -3.78 16.36 0.23
C ASP A 583 -3.14 16.39 1.64
N TYR A 584 -1.86 16.01 1.78
CA TYR A 584 -1.10 16.05 3.04
C TYR A 584 -0.27 17.34 3.22
N GLY A 585 0.05 18.06 2.14
CA GLY A 585 0.78 19.33 2.16
C GLY A 585 2.09 19.30 2.98
N GLN A 586 2.09 20.06 4.09
CA GLN A 586 3.24 20.23 4.99
C GLN A 586 3.33 19.18 6.11
N GLN A 587 2.40 18.22 6.23
CA GLN A 587 2.47 17.19 7.27
C GLN A 587 3.74 16.34 7.14
N LYS A 588 4.47 16.16 8.24
CA LYS A 588 5.71 15.36 8.30
C LYS A 588 5.42 13.96 8.84
N SER A 589 5.67 12.93 8.03
CA SER A 589 5.60 11.52 8.43
C SER A 589 6.50 10.67 7.53
N CYS A 590 6.92 9.49 7.99
CA CYS A 590 7.76 8.58 7.20
C CYS A 590 7.13 8.26 5.83
N ALA A 591 5.81 8.04 5.78
CA ALA A 591 5.08 7.80 4.55
C ALA A 591 5.09 9.02 3.60
N VAL A 592 4.85 10.23 4.10
CA VAL A 592 4.88 11.46 3.28
C VAL A 592 6.29 11.75 2.76
N THR A 593 7.33 11.54 3.57
CA THR A 593 8.73 11.68 3.13
C THR A 593 9.09 10.61 2.10
N THR A 594 8.65 9.37 2.29
CA THR A 594 8.84 8.27 1.33
C THR A 594 8.16 8.59 -0.01
N ALA A 595 6.93 9.09 0.00
CA ALA A 595 6.23 9.52 -1.21
C ALA A 595 6.92 10.70 -1.89
N LYS A 596 7.39 11.71 -1.14
CA LYS A 596 8.20 12.82 -1.70
C LYS A 596 9.48 12.31 -2.34
N ARG A 597 10.18 11.37 -1.69
CA ARG A 597 11.38 10.71 -2.23
C ARG A 597 11.10 9.84 -3.45
N LEU A 598 9.97 9.15 -3.51
CA LEU A 598 9.51 8.41 -4.69
C LEU A 598 9.15 9.34 -5.87
N ALA A 599 8.55 10.50 -5.63
CA ALA A 599 8.32 11.51 -6.68
C ALA A 599 9.64 12.10 -7.20
N ASP A 600 10.58 12.41 -6.30
CA ASP A 600 11.95 12.87 -6.58
C ASP A 600 12.74 11.92 -7.50
N PHE A 601 12.42 10.61 -7.43
CA PHE A 601 13.16 9.51 -8.07
C PHE A 601 12.44 8.94 -9.30
N LEU A 602 11.17 8.52 -9.17
CA LEU A 602 10.36 7.94 -10.25
C LEU A 602 9.50 8.96 -11.01
N GLY A 603 9.36 10.18 -10.48
CA GLY A 603 8.57 11.27 -11.06
C GLY A 603 7.15 11.40 -10.50
N ASP A 604 6.59 12.61 -10.63
CA ASP A 604 5.30 13.04 -10.06
C ASP A 604 4.09 12.16 -10.43
N THR A 605 4.19 11.31 -11.46
CA THR A 605 3.11 10.39 -11.85
C THR A 605 2.80 9.35 -10.78
N MET A 606 3.78 8.90 -9.99
CA MET A 606 3.60 7.84 -8.99
C MET A 606 2.84 8.28 -7.73
N VAL A 607 2.63 9.59 -7.52
CA VAL A 607 2.13 10.16 -6.26
C VAL A 607 0.81 10.93 -6.37
N LYS A 608 0.17 10.89 -7.55
CA LYS A 608 -1.12 11.56 -7.82
C LYS A 608 -2.30 10.81 -7.21
N ASP A 609 -2.27 9.49 -7.30
CA ASP A 609 -3.38 8.65 -6.89
C ASP A 609 -3.38 8.38 -5.37
N LYS A 610 -4.56 8.02 -4.86
CA LYS A 610 -4.78 7.71 -3.44
C LYS A 610 -4.52 6.22 -3.19
N GLY A 611 -4.00 5.87 -2.02
CA GLY A 611 -3.68 4.48 -1.68
C GLY A 611 -2.22 4.06 -1.92
N LEU A 612 -1.31 5.00 -2.19
CA LEU A 612 0.11 4.69 -2.39
C LEU A 612 0.70 3.91 -1.20
N ARG A 613 1.28 2.74 -1.47
CA ARG A 613 2.02 1.92 -0.51
C ARG A 613 3.46 2.42 -0.40
N CYS A 614 3.75 3.21 0.62
CA CYS A 614 5.09 3.62 0.97
C CYS A 614 5.79 2.53 1.78
N GLN A 615 6.75 1.81 1.18
CA GLN A 615 7.64 0.87 1.86
C GLN A 615 9.03 1.49 1.98
N TYR A 616 9.55 1.57 3.21
CA TYR A 616 10.78 2.29 3.54
C TYR A 616 11.61 1.61 4.63
N ILE A 617 12.87 2.01 4.72
CA ILE A 617 13.75 1.80 5.88
C ILE A 617 14.04 3.13 6.57
N VAL A 618 14.47 3.10 7.83
CA VAL A 618 14.97 4.29 8.54
C VAL A 618 16.49 4.34 8.44
N ALA A 619 17.02 5.39 7.81
CA ALA A 619 18.46 5.62 7.71
C ALA A 619 19.05 6.25 8.98
N SER A 620 20.28 5.92 9.33
CA SER A 620 21.02 6.45 10.49
C SER A 620 21.32 7.95 10.36
N GLU A 621 21.74 8.38 9.17
CA GLU A 621 22.04 9.77 8.84
C GLU A 621 20.89 10.47 8.10
N PRO A 622 20.69 11.80 8.30
CA PRO A 622 21.52 12.69 9.14
C PRO A 622 21.18 12.61 10.62
N LYS A 623 22.18 12.40 11.49
CA LYS A 623 22.04 12.39 12.95
C LYS A 623 21.35 13.65 13.48
N GLY A 624 20.59 13.48 14.56
CA GLY A 624 19.77 14.54 15.16
C GLY A 624 18.48 14.88 14.41
N THR A 625 18.27 14.41 13.16
CA THR A 625 17.01 14.67 12.44
C THR A 625 15.89 13.70 12.84
N PRO A 626 14.61 14.13 12.81
CA PRO A 626 13.47 13.27 13.15
C PRO A 626 13.38 12.03 12.26
N VAL A 627 12.94 10.91 12.82
CA VAL A 627 12.73 9.63 12.10
C VAL A 627 11.89 9.81 10.83
N SER A 628 10.89 10.70 10.88
CA SER A 628 10.03 11.03 9.73
C SER A 628 10.76 11.63 8.53
N GLU A 629 11.94 12.22 8.71
CA GLU A 629 12.77 12.79 7.62
C GLU A 629 13.86 11.82 7.15
N ARG A 630 14.16 10.77 7.94
CA ARG A 630 15.16 9.74 7.64
C ARG A 630 14.63 8.52 6.88
N ALA A 631 13.34 8.48 6.56
CA ALA A 631 12.72 7.36 5.82
C ALA A 631 13.19 7.28 4.35
N VAL A 632 13.88 6.21 3.96
CA VAL A 632 14.39 5.94 2.60
C VAL A 632 13.51 4.89 1.92
N PRO A 633 12.95 5.13 0.71
CA PRO A 633 12.13 4.14 0.00
C PRO A 633 12.93 2.87 -0.35
N VAL A 634 12.40 1.67 -0.09
CA VAL A 634 13.11 0.40 -0.38
C VAL A 634 13.45 0.26 -1.87
N ALA A 635 12.59 0.77 -2.75
CA ALA A 635 12.77 0.72 -4.20
C ALA A 635 14.12 1.29 -4.70
N ILE A 636 14.81 2.16 -3.93
CA ILE A 636 16.10 2.70 -4.37
C ILE A 636 17.21 1.64 -4.39
N PHE A 637 17.12 0.62 -3.52
CA PHE A 637 18.09 -0.48 -3.44
C PHE A 637 17.91 -1.53 -4.54
N GLN A 638 16.86 -1.41 -5.35
CA GLN A 638 16.57 -2.22 -6.53
C GLN A 638 16.98 -1.50 -7.84
N THR A 639 17.75 -0.41 -7.75
CA THR A 639 18.18 0.40 -8.91
C THR A 639 19.64 0.21 -9.27
N ASP A 640 20.03 0.71 -10.45
CA ASP A 640 21.42 0.73 -10.88
C ASP A 640 22.29 1.47 -9.85
N ALA A 641 23.44 0.91 -9.50
CA ALA A 641 24.22 1.34 -8.34
C ALA A 641 24.59 2.85 -8.36
N GLU A 642 24.77 3.45 -9.52
CA GLU A 642 25.00 4.90 -9.68
C GLU A 642 23.79 5.75 -9.25
N VAL A 643 22.59 5.33 -9.63
CA VAL A 643 21.32 6.00 -9.28
C VAL A 643 21.06 5.86 -7.79
N MET A 644 21.25 4.64 -7.25
CA MET A 644 21.18 4.38 -5.82
C MET A 644 22.13 5.30 -5.04
N LYS A 645 23.43 5.31 -5.40
CA LYS A 645 24.44 6.15 -4.75
C LYS A 645 24.08 7.64 -4.81
N PHE A 646 23.64 8.15 -5.96
CA PHE A 646 23.24 9.55 -6.11
C PHE A 646 22.11 9.95 -5.14
N TYR A 647 21.00 9.20 -5.13
CA TYR A 647 19.87 9.53 -4.27
C TYR A 647 20.13 9.25 -2.78
N VAL A 648 20.88 8.20 -2.43
CA VAL A 648 21.30 7.92 -1.05
C VAL A 648 22.17 9.07 -0.52
N ARG A 649 23.18 9.53 -1.28
CA ARG A 649 23.99 10.70 -0.90
C ARG A 649 23.12 11.96 -0.74
N LYS A 650 22.19 12.23 -1.67
CA LYS A 650 21.23 13.35 -1.58
C LYS A 650 20.35 13.30 -0.32
N TRP A 651 19.87 12.12 0.06
CA TRP A 651 18.85 11.95 1.11
C TRP A 651 19.43 11.74 2.51
N CYS A 652 20.58 11.09 2.63
CA CYS A 652 21.27 10.81 3.90
C CYS A 652 22.42 11.78 4.18
N LYS A 653 22.78 12.65 3.23
CA LYS A 653 23.86 13.67 3.31
C LYS A 653 25.28 13.10 3.57
N VAL A 654 25.51 11.84 3.23
CA VAL A 654 26.83 11.18 3.27
C VAL A 654 27.65 11.44 2.01
N SER A 655 28.97 11.53 2.17
CA SER A 655 29.95 11.82 1.10
C SER A 655 30.59 10.57 0.48
N SER A 656 30.73 9.49 1.25
CA SER A 656 31.33 8.22 0.82
C SER A 656 30.33 7.29 0.13
N ASP A 657 30.84 6.18 -0.44
CA ASP A 657 30.01 5.03 -0.77
C ASP A 657 29.75 4.20 0.49
N VAL A 658 28.46 3.96 0.77
CA VAL A 658 27.97 3.34 2.01
C VAL A 658 27.09 2.15 1.64
N GLY A 659 27.37 0.98 2.20
CA GLY A 659 26.57 -0.23 1.99
C GLY A 659 25.24 -0.18 2.76
N ILE A 660 24.30 -1.05 2.40
CA ILE A 660 22.94 -1.05 2.98
C ILE A 660 22.99 -1.13 4.52
N ARG A 661 23.83 -2.03 5.08
CA ARG A 661 24.05 -2.18 6.53
C ARG A 661 24.50 -0.90 7.25
N SER A 662 25.31 -0.05 6.63
CA SER A 662 25.78 1.21 7.25
C SER A 662 24.84 2.40 7.01
N ILE A 663 23.87 2.28 6.08
CA ILE A 663 22.77 3.23 5.95
C ILE A 663 21.71 3.02 7.07
N ILE A 664 21.48 1.78 7.51
CA ILE A 664 20.41 1.41 8.46
C ILE A 664 20.61 1.99 9.87
N ASP A 665 19.54 2.54 10.47
CA ASP A 665 19.50 2.90 11.90
C ASP A 665 19.19 1.68 12.79
N TRP A 666 20.20 0.83 13.02
CA TRP A 666 20.09 -0.34 13.90
C TRP A 666 19.59 0.01 15.31
N SER A 667 19.90 1.23 15.81
CA SER A 667 19.45 1.67 17.14
C SER A 667 17.94 1.86 17.19
N TYR A 668 17.35 2.45 16.15
CA TYR A 668 15.90 2.58 15.99
C TYR A 668 15.22 1.21 15.90
N TYR A 669 15.77 0.27 15.12
CA TYR A 669 15.20 -1.07 14.99
C TYR A 669 15.30 -1.88 16.28
N LYS A 670 16.44 -1.81 17.00
CA LYS A 670 16.61 -2.42 18.32
C LYS A 670 15.67 -1.80 19.36
N GLN A 671 15.44 -0.48 19.31
CA GLN A 671 14.46 0.18 20.17
C GLN A 671 13.00 -0.23 19.83
N ARG A 672 12.65 -0.40 18.54
CA ARG A 672 11.32 -0.88 18.10
C ARG A 672 11.08 -2.32 18.57
N LEU A 673 12.05 -3.24 18.39
CA LEU A 673 11.96 -4.62 18.85
C LEU A 673 11.97 -4.72 20.39
N GLY A 674 12.88 -4.03 21.07
CA GLY A 674 12.92 -3.96 22.53
C GLY A 674 11.63 -3.41 23.15
N SER A 675 10.97 -2.48 22.47
CA SER A 675 9.64 -1.98 22.87
C SER A 675 8.53 -3.04 22.68
N ALA A 676 8.65 -3.96 21.72
CA ALA A 676 7.75 -5.11 21.61
C ALA A 676 8.02 -6.15 22.72
N ILE A 677 9.29 -6.49 22.95
CA ILE A 677 9.76 -7.39 24.01
C ILE A 677 9.31 -6.88 25.40
N GLN A 678 9.43 -5.58 25.68
CA GLN A 678 8.93 -4.98 26.93
C GLN A 678 7.43 -5.20 27.12
N LYS A 679 6.61 -4.86 26.11
CA LYS A 679 5.14 -4.97 26.20
C LYS A 679 4.65 -6.41 26.34
N ILE A 680 5.26 -7.36 25.62
CA ILE A 680 4.75 -8.73 25.47
C ILE A 680 5.39 -9.71 26.45
N ILE A 681 6.66 -9.49 26.83
CA ILE A 681 7.45 -10.45 27.61
C ILE A 681 7.84 -9.85 28.96
N THR A 682 8.68 -8.81 29.00
CA THR A 682 9.40 -8.49 30.24
C THR A 682 8.57 -7.71 31.27
N ILE A 683 7.68 -6.81 30.85
CA ILE A 683 6.76 -6.13 31.77
C ILE A 683 5.68 -7.10 32.30
N PRO A 684 5.01 -7.94 31.47
CA PRO A 684 4.13 -8.99 31.96
C PRO A 684 4.80 -9.98 32.93
N ALA A 685 6.02 -10.46 32.62
CA ALA A 685 6.79 -11.33 33.50
C ALA A 685 7.00 -10.70 34.89
N ALA A 686 7.49 -9.46 34.95
CA ALA A 686 7.70 -8.75 36.21
C ALA A 686 6.39 -8.48 36.98
N MET A 687 5.28 -8.23 36.28
CA MET A 687 3.96 -8.10 36.92
C MET A 687 3.49 -9.42 37.54
N GLN A 688 3.78 -10.56 36.90
CA GLN A 688 3.54 -11.92 37.42
C GLN A 688 4.64 -12.45 38.37
N LYS A 689 5.53 -11.58 38.89
CA LYS A 689 6.63 -11.92 39.82
C LYS A 689 7.70 -12.88 39.24
N VAL A 690 7.89 -12.88 37.93
CA VAL A 690 9.01 -13.55 37.25
C VAL A 690 10.11 -12.53 36.98
N ALA A 691 11.36 -12.85 37.33
CA ALA A 691 12.53 -12.01 37.06
C ALA A 691 12.71 -11.78 35.55
N ASN A 692 13.33 -10.66 35.15
CA ASN A 692 13.43 -10.27 33.73
C ASN A 692 14.05 -11.40 32.86
N PRO A 693 13.29 -12.06 31.98
CA PRO A 693 13.78 -13.20 31.23
C PRO A 693 14.63 -12.77 30.01
N VAL A 694 14.62 -11.48 29.65
CA VAL A 694 15.50 -10.91 28.61
C VAL A 694 16.33 -9.75 29.21
N PRO A 695 17.43 -10.03 29.96
CA PRO A 695 18.21 -9.00 30.65
C PRO A 695 18.79 -7.92 29.72
N ARG A 696 19.02 -8.23 28.44
CA ARG A 696 19.43 -7.27 27.39
C ARG A 696 18.40 -6.17 27.13
N VAL A 697 17.16 -6.33 27.59
CA VAL A 697 16.07 -5.37 27.49
C VAL A 697 15.64 -4.97 28.91
N VAL A 698 16.28 -3.91 29.41
CA VAL A 698 16.03 -3.29 30.72
C VAL A 698 14.56 -2.86 30.85
N HIS A 699 13.99 -2.88 32.05
CA HIS A 699 12.63 -2.40 32.29
C HIS A 699 12.58 -0.85 32.34
N PRO A 700 11.39 -0.23 32.19
CA PRO A 700 11.19 1.17 32.57
C PRO A 700 11.50 1.42 34.06
N ASP A 701 11.97 2.61 34.40
CA ASP A 701 12.43 2.96 35.75
C ASP A 701 11.35 2.79 36.82
N TRP A 702 10.09 3.10 36.49
CA TRP A 702 8.94 2.91 37.36
C TRP A 702 8.75 1.44 37.74
N LEU A 703 8.99 0.51 36.82
CA LEU A 703 8.86 -0.92 37.07
C LEU A 703 10.03 -1.43 37.92
N HIS A 704 11.26 -0.96 37.66
CA HIS A 704 12.39 -1.26 38.55
C HIS A 704 12.17 -0.75 39.99
N LYS A 705 11.56 0.44 40.16
CA LYS A 705 11.12 0.92 41.48
C LYS A 705 10.07 -0.03 42.08
N LYS A 706 9.02 -0.36 41.34
CA LYS A 706 7.88 -1.20 41.79
C LYS A 706 8.22 -2.66 42.09
N VAL A 707 9.26 -3.22 41.45
CA VAL A 707 9.82 -4.53 41.77
C VAL A 707 10.59 -4.46 43.09
N ARG A 708 11.49 -3.49 43.26
CA ARG A 708 12.21 -3.30 44.54
C ARG A 708 11.25 -3.06 45.71
N GLU A 709 10.21 -2.24 45.53
CA GLU A 709 9.15 -1.99 46.52
C GLU A 709 8.30 -3.23 46.88
N LYS A 710 8.35 -4.30 46.07
CA LYS A 710 7.70 -5.60 46.34
C LYS A 710 8.65 -6.65 46.92
N GLU A 711 9.95 -6.52 46.68
CA GLU A 711 10.99 -7.44 47.15
C GLU A 711 11.62 -6.98 48.49
N ASP A 712 11.47 -5.70 48.84
CA ASP A 712 11.89 -5.15 50.12
C ASP A 712 11.12 -5.75 51.31
N LYS A 713 11.86 -6.42 52.20
CA LYS A 713 11.35 -7.07 53.41
C LYS A 713 11.08 -6.09 54.55
N PHE A 714 11.57 -4.85 54.49
CA PHE A 714 11.50 -3.85 55.55
C PHE A 714 10.58 -2.67 55.21
N ARG A 715 9.58 -2.92 54.34
CA ARG A 715 8.64 -1.91 53.84
C ARG A 715 7.84 -1.23 54.96
N GLN A 716 8.17 0.02 55.25
CA GLN A 716 7.32 0.91 56.04
C GLN A 716 5.98 1.14 55.31
N ARG A 717 4.85 0.95 56.01
CA ARG A 717 3.50 1.18 55.44
C ARG A 717 3.24 2.69 55.28
N LYS A 718 2.42 3.08 54.31
CA LYS A 718 1.95 4.46 54.24
C LYS A 718 1.00 4.73 55.40
N ILE A 719 0.99 5.97 55.90
CA ILE A 719 0.04 6.43 56.92
C ILE A 719 -1.41 6.25 56.41
N ASP A 720 -1.66 6.50 55.13
CA ASP A 720 -2.95 6.29 54.45
C ASP A 720 -3.48 4.84 54.57
N ASP A 721 -2.58 3.84 54.53
CA ASP A 721 -2.93 2.41 54.66
C ASP A 721 -3.36 2.07 56.10
N THR A 722 -3.01 2.90 57.08
CA THR A 722 -3.32 2.72 58.51
C THR A 722 -4.69 3.29 58.90
N PHE A 723 -5.23 4.25 58.13
CA PHE A 723 -6.45 4.99 58.47
C PHE A 723 -7.75 4.47 57.84
N LYS A 724 -7.74 3.28 57.22
CA LYS A 724 -8.99 2.58 56.89
C LYS A 724 -9.62 2.02 58.15
N SER A 725 -10.69 2.68 58.62
CA SER A 725 -11.44 2.32 59.83
C SER A 725 -11.82 0.84 59.88
N MET A 726 -11.23 0.11 60.83
CA MET A 726 -11.77 -1.16 61.31
C MET A 726 -12.76 -0.87 62.44
N ASN A 727 -13.93 -1.49 62.38
CA ASN A 727 -14.91 -1.38 63.46
C ASN A 727 -14.37 -1.98 64.77
N LYS A 728 -14.76 -1.35 65.89
CA LYS A 728 -14.35 -1.73 67.25
C LYS A 728 -14.63 -3.21 67.54
N ASN A 729 -13.67 -3.89 68.18
CA ASN A 729 -13.82 -4.18 69.62
C ASN A 729 -12.54 -4.72 70.27
N GLU A 730 -12.59 -4.74 71.61
CA GLU A 730 -11.63 -5.31 72.57
C GLU A 730 -10.30 -4.58 72.75
N SER A 731 -9.78 -4.66 73.98
CA SER A 731 -8.88 -3.65 74.57
C SER A 731 -8.08 -4.20 75.75
N THR A 732 -7.13 -3.39 76.24
CA THR A 732 -6.22 -3.66 77.38
C THR A 732 -5.07 -4.65 77.06
N LYS A 733 -3.88 -4.56 77.67
CA LYS A 733 -3.47 -3.86 78.91
C LYS A 733 -2.13 -3.11 78.78
N LYS A 734 -2.09 -1.89 79.36
CA LYS A 734 -1.04 -1.25 80.21
C LYS A 734 0.43 -1.17 79.70
N HIS A 735 1.15 -0.04 79.78
CA HIS A 735 1.55 0.78 80.96
C HIS A 735 2.41 -0.02 81.97
N ASN A 736 3.50 0.49 82.56
CA ASN A 736 4.05 1.86 82.71
C ASN A 736 5.61 1.82 82.60
N ASP A 737 6.47 2.83 82.82
CA ASP A 737 6.49 4.16 83.50
C ASP A 737 7.35 5.17 82.66
N SER A 738 7.10 6.49 82.61
CA SER A 738 7.36 7.58 83.59
C SER A 738 8.87 7.82 83.86
N ASN A 739 9.50 9.01 83.82
CA ASN A 739 9.13 10.44 83.61
C ASN A 739 10.32 11.16 82.90
N GLY A 740 10.27 12.43 82.47
CA GLY A 740 9.28 13.50 82.67
C GLY A 740 9.34 14.60 81.60
N MET A 741 8.90 15.82 81.93
CA MET A 741 8.24 16.75 80.99
C MET A 741 8.50 18.22 81.38
N GLU A 742 8.59 19.12 80.39
CA GLU A 742 8.36 20.56 80.56
C GLU A 742 7.89 21.19 79.22
N ASP A 743 6.82 21.98 79.28
CA ASP A 743 6.03 22.58 78.18
C ASP A 743 6.53 24.01 77.82
N GLU A 744 5.94 24.90 76.99
CA GLU A 744 4.94 24.89 75.88
C GLU A 744 5.37 26.04 74.90
N ILE A 745 4.98 26.15 73.62
CA ILE A 745 3.82 26.88 73.01
C ILE A 745 4.15 26.88 71.48
N VAL A 746 3.31 26.67 70.43
CA VAL A 746 1.86 26.55 70.15
C VAL A 746 1.19 27.81 69.53
N ASN A 747 0.39 27.59 68.46
CA ASN A 747 -0.44 28.54 67.67
C ASN A 747 0.25 29.63 66.81
N ASP A 748 -0.36 30.20 65.75
CA ASP A 748 -1.35 29.73 64.75
C ASP A 748 -1.48 30.79 63.61
N MET A 749 -2.19 30.46 62.51
CA MET A 749 -3.03 31.31 61.62
C MET A 749 -2.82 31.12 60.09
N GLU A 750 -3.94 31.23 59.36
CA GLU A 750 -4.02 31.24 57.89
C GLU A 750 -3.75 32.64 57.28
N ASP A 751 -3.84 32.73 55.94
CA ASP A 751 -3.94 33.96 55.13
C ASP A 751 -2.85 35.05 55.31
N PHE A 752 -1.84 35.03 54.42
CA PHE A 752 -1.87 35.85 53.20
C PHE A 752 -0.69 35.49 52.26
N GLY A 753 -0.86 35.71 50.95
CA GLY A 753 0.13 35.26 49.96
C GLY A 753 1.17 36.31 49.51
N ASN A 754 2.00 35.86 48.56
CA ASN A 754 2.80 36.66 47.60
C ASN A 754 4.24 37.03 48.01
N ARG A 755 5.19 36.62 47.13
CA ARG A 755 6.62 37.00 47.01
C ARG A 755 7.59 36.44 48.06
N GLY A 756 8.79 36.07 47.59
CA GLY A 756 9.83 35.42 48.38
C GLY A 756 10.86 36.37 48.98
N ARG A 757 11.76 35.81 49.80
CA ARG A 757 12.82 36.53 50.51
C ARG A 757 13.84 37.19 49.56
N SER A 758 13.86 38.52 49.57
CA SER A 758 15.08 39.34 49.47
C SER A 758 15.64 39.57 50.91
N SER A 759 16.69 40.34 51.21
CA SER A 759 17.51 41.32 50.48
C SER A 759 18.85 41.63 51.22
N THR A 760 19.69 42.49 50.61
CA THR A 760 20.59 43.50 51.26
C THR A 760 21.79 43.07 52.15
N SER A 761 22.95 43.76 52.20
CA SER A 761 23.54 44.81 51.30
C SER A 761 24.96 45.28 51.67
N GLY A 762 25.77 45.69 50.68
CA GLY A 762 26.83 46.74 50.77
C GLY A 762 28.30 46.27 50.67
N PRO A 763 29.30 47.17 50.42
CA PRO A 763 29.26 48.61 50.07
C PRO A 763 29.99 48.99 48.73
N ARG A 764 30.40 50.26 48.54
CA ARG A 764 30.91 50.91 47.28
C ARG A 764 32.46 51.04 47.21
N PRO A 765 33.12 51.49 46.09
CA PRO A 765 33.17 52.89 45.55
C PRO A 765 32.81 53.00 44.01
N ILE A 766 32.53 54.13 43.30
CA ILE A 766 32.90 55.59 43.32
C ILE A 766 34.25 55.86 42.58
N ILE A 767 34.44 56.72 41.54
CA ILE A 767 33.64 57.74 40.77
C ILE A 767 34.39 58.05 39.40
N ARG A 768 34.05 58.83 38.34
CA ARG A 768 33.13 59.99 38.01
C ARG A 768 32.67 60.02 36.51
N HIS A 769 32.51 61.21 35.89
CA HIS A 769 31.97 61.54 34.53
C HIS A 769 32.96 62.38 33.66
N TYR A 770 32.73 62.69 32.35
CA TYR A 770 31.92 63.84 31.86
C TYR A 770 31.52 63.79 30.35
N LYS A 771 30.26 64.22 30.04
CA LYS A 771 29.68 65.03 28.89
C LYS A 771 30.20 64.98 27.42
N ALA A 772 29.44 65.35 26.36
CA ALA A 772 27.97 65.53 26.13
C ALA A 772 27.60 65.93 24.65
N ASN A 773 26.29 65.86 24.32
CA ASN A 773 25.45 66.72 23.42
C ASN A 773 25.49 66.68 21.86
N HIS A 774 24.30 66.47 21.28
CA HIS A 774 23.63 67.16 20.12
C HIS A 774 24.33 67.23 18.73
N GLU A 775 23.70 67.56 17.57
CA GLU A 775 22.46 68.32 17.21
C GLU A 775 21.52 67.60 16.17
N GLN A 776 20.56 68.34 15.58
CA GLN A 776 19.56 67.92 14.57
C GLN A 776 19.53 68.94 13.38
N HIS A 777 18.83 68.61 12.28
CA HIS A 777 18.53 69.47 11.10
C HIS A 777 19.76 69.87 10.24
N SER A 778 19.70 70.24 8.96
CA SER A 778 18.71 70.10 7.83
C SER A 778 19.50 70.34 6.50
N GLU A 779 19.06 70.22 5.23
CA GLU A 779 17.83 70.60 4.50
C GLU A 779 17.62 69.75 3.20
N LYS A 780 16.88 70.27 2.19
CA LYS A 780 16.51 69.67 0.89
C LYS A 780 17.37 70.24 -0.25
N PHE A 781 17.53 69.52 -1.38
CA PHE A 781 16.97 69.90 -2.71
C PHE A 781 17.25 68.86 -3.84
N ASN A 782 16.88 69.20 -5.08
CA ASN A 782 16.78 68.34 -6.29
C ASN A 782 18.09 68.21 -7.12
N GLY A 783 18.06 67.35 -8.15
CA GLY A 783 19.07 67.23 -9.24
C GLY A 783 19.67 65.81 -9.29
N GLN A 784 19.45 64.91 -10.26
CA GLN A 784 19.07 64.93 -11.69
C GLN A 784 20.22 65.31 -12.66
N GLU A 785 20.56 64.36 -13.56
CA GLU A 785 21.42 64.50 -14.77
C GLU A 785 22.88 64.96 -14.55
N ASP A 786 23.88 64.70 -15.42
CA ASP A 786 24.23 63.50 -16.21
C ASP A 786 25.81 63.48 -16.30
N THR A 787 26.63 63.15 -17.31
CA THR A 787 26.51 62.69 -18.72
C THR A 787 27.81 61.98 -19.15
N GLU A 788 27.73 60.92 -19.97
CA GLU A 788 28.74 60.49 -20.98
C GLU A 788 30.15 60.00 -20.54
N LYS A 789 31.00 59.33 -21.36
CA LYS A 789 30.87 58.32 -22.46
C LYS A 789 32.26 57.62 -22.65
N HIS A 790 32.27 56.45 -23.32
CA HIS A 790 33.38 55.71 -24.00
C HIS A 790 34.85 56.08 -23.71
N ILE A 791 35.79 55.16 -23.43
CA ILE A 791 36.36 54.07 -24.30
C ILE A 791 37.06 53.04 -23.34
N GLY A 792 37.30 51.75 -23.64
CA GLY A 792 37.00 50.92 -24.81
C GLY A 792 38.20 50.03 -25.25
N SER A 793 37.96 48.74 -25.56
CA SER A 793 38.97 47.69 -25.91
C SER A 793 39.89 47.25 -24.74
N SER A 794 40.44 46.02 -24.66
CA SER A 794 40.11 44.74 -25.33
C SER A 794 40.64 43.50 -24.56
N ASN A 795 39.99 42.36 -24.79
CA ASN A 795 40.50 40.96 -24.79
C ASN A 795 41.17 40.30 -23.54
N ILE A 796 40.55 39.16 -23.14
CA ILE A 796 41.19 37.84 -22.88
C ILE A 796 42.08 37.73 -21.60
N ASP A 797 41.92 36.77 -20.68
CA ASP A 797 41.23 35.47 -20.70
C ASP A 797 40.67 35.02 -19.31
N GLN A 798 39.97 33.88 -19.27
CA GLN A 798 39.58 33.04 -18.11
C GLN A 798 38.61 33.60 -17.05
N PRO A 799 37.51 32.86 -16.76
CA PRO A 799 36.78 32.93 -15.50
C PRO A 799 36.74 31.57 -14.76
N LEU A 800 37.20 31.55 -13.50
CA LEU A 800 36.89 30.51 -12.53
C LEU A 800 35.59 30.84 -11.77
N SER A 801 34.84 29.79 -11.40
CA SER A 801 33.84 29.74 -10.31
C SER A 801 32.95 30.97 -10.03
N VAL A 802 31.65 30.84 -10.29
CA VAL A 802 30.60 31.65 -9.61
C VAL A 802 29.64 30.72 -8.88
N SER A 803 29.33 31.07 -7.63
CA SER A 803 28.44 30.35 -6.73
C SER A 803 26.97 30.76 -6.87
N GLN A 804 26.07 29.83 -6.53
CA GLN A 804 24.73 30.05 -5.96
C GLN A 804 24.03 31.41 -6.23
N GLN A 805 23.04 31.40 -7.13
CA GLN A 805 21.87 32.28 -7.05
C GLN A 805 20.60 31.46 -7.30
N ASP A 806 19.51 31.83 -6.64
CA ASP A 806 18.28 31.05 -6.53
C ASP A 806 17.41 31.05 -7.81
N GLU A 807 16.74 29.92 -8.10
CA GLU A 807 15.71 29.85 -9.14
C GLU A 807 14.42 30.58 -8.68
N ILE A 808 14.40 31.90 -8.80
CA ILE A 808 13.15 32.67 -8.78
C ILE A 808 12.33 32.29 -10.02
N CYS A 809 11.17 31.66 -9.80
CA CYS A 809 10.33 31.15 -10.88
C CYS A 809 9.42 32.26 -11.45
N GLU A 810 9.96 33.08 -12.35
CA GLU A 810 9.15 34.01 -13.14
C GLU A 810 8.16 33.25 -14.05
N ASN A 811 6.87 33.43 -13.78
CA ASN A 811 5.80 32.72 -14.46
C ASN A 811 5.25 33.59 -15.61
N VAL A 812 6.07 33.78 -16.66
CA VAL A 812 5.75 34.62 -17.82
C VAL A 812 4.42 34.21 -18.45
N ASP A 813 3.43 35.11 -18.46
CA ASP A 813 2.13 34.86 -19.06
C ASP A 813 2.25 34.78 -20.60
N ARG A 814 1.62 33.74 -21.15
CA ARG A 814 1.54 33.44 -22.58
C ARG A 814 0.85 34.56 -23.37
N ILE A 815 -0.01 35.36 -22.74
CA ILE A 815 -0.71 36.48 -23.37
C ILE A 815 0.19 37.72 -23.50
N VAL A 816 1.13 37.91 -22.55
CA VAL A 816 1.97 39.12 -22.46
C VAL A 816 3.30 38.94 -23.21
N ASP A 817 4.00 37.82 -23.02
CA ASP A 817 5.17 37.46 -23.83
C ASP A 817 5.15 35.99 -24.22
N TYR A 818 4.56 35.74 -25.39
CA TYR A 818 4.58 34.42 -26.04
C TYR A 818 6.01 33.95 -26.37
N GLN A 819 6.96 34.86 -26.62
CA GLN A 819 8.29 34.51 -27.11
C GLN A 819 9.21 34.08 -25.97
N GLY A 820 9.22 34.79 -24.83
CA GLY A 820 9.86 34.36 -23.59
C GLY A 820 9.22 33.09 -23.02
N TRP A 821 7.88 33.00 -23.01
CA TRP A 821 7.17 31.76 -22.70
C TRP A 821 7.65 30.60 -23.60
N LEU A 822 7.74 30.81 -24.91
CA LEU A 822 8.20 29.81 -25.86
C LEU A 822 9.69 29.45 -25.69
N GLN A 823 10.55 30.40 -25.32
CA GLN A 823 11.95 30.13 -24.94
C GLN A 823 12.04 29.23 -23.70
N ILE A 824 11.30 29.55 -22.64
CA ILE A 824 11.23 28.75 -21.39
C ILE A 824 10.66 27.35 -21.68
N LYS A 825 9.56 27.26 -22.46
CA LYS A 825 9.00 25.96 -22.89
C LYS A 825 9.99 25.19 -23.77
N LYS A 826 10.69 25.82 -24.72
CA LYS A 826 11.74 25.18 -25.54
C LYS A 826 12.89 24.66 -24.68
N ARG A 827 13.37 25.40 -23.66
CA ARG A 827 14.36 24.90 -22.69
C ARG A 827 13.82 23.69 -21.90
N LYS A 828 12.60 23.78 -21.34
CA LYS A 828 11.98 22.70 -20.57
C LYS A 828 11.68 21.46 -21.43
N TRP A 829 11.27 21.64 -22.68
CA TRP A 829 11.11 20.57 -23.67
C TRP A 829 12.45 19.98 -24.10
N LYS A 830 13.50 20.78 -24.33
CA LYS A 830 14.86 20.29 -24.66
C LYS A 830 15.47 19.50 -23.49
N SER A 831 15.21 19.92 -22.25
CA SER A 831 15.56 19.19 -21.03
C SER A 831 14.76 17.88 -20.90
N MET A 832 13.43 17.90 -21.12
CA MET A 832 12.63 16.67 -21.12
C MET A 832 12.93 15.73 -22.30
N LEU A 833 13.36 16.25 -23.46
CA LEU A 833 13.89 15.46 -24.57
C LEU A 833 15.26 14.89 -24.23
N GLY A 834 16.12 15.64 -23.55
CA GLY A 834 17.38 15.15 -22.98
C GLY A 834 17.13 13.99 -22.02
N LYS A 835 16.26 14.19 -21.01
CA LYS A 835 15.84 13.14 -20.07
C LYS A 835 15.20 11.93 -20.78
N ARG A 836 14.29 12.13 -21.75
CA ARG A 836 13.70 11.03 -22.54
C ARG A 836 14.68 10.34 -23.47
N LYS A 837 15.70 11.03 -24.00
CA LYS A 837 16.75 10.45 -24.85
C LYS A 837 17.76 9.68 -23.99
N LYS A 838 18.06 10.17 -22.77
CA LYS A 838 18.84 9.45 -21.76
C LYS A 838 18.06 8.21 -21.28
N GLN A 839 16.80 8.34 -20.89
CA GLN A 839 15.91 7.21 -20.55
C GLN A 839 15.74 6.21 -21.70
N ARG A 840 15.75 6.65 -22.98
CA ARG A 840 15.78 5.72 -24.12
C ARG A 840 17.12 4.99 -24.27
N LEU A 841 18.23 5.64 -23.97
CA LEU A 841 19.57 5.04 -23.98
C LEU A 841 19.76 4.09 -22.78
N GLU A 842 19.24 4.46 -21.62
CA GLU A 842 19.21 3.68 -20.37
C GLU A 842 18.26 2.48 -20.52
N ASN A 843 17.08 2.66 -21.14
CA ASN A 843 16.18 1.56 -21.49
C ASN A 843 16.72 0.70 -22.65
N SER A 844 17.54 1.23 -23.56
CA SER A 844 18.25 0.42 -24.57
C SER A 844 19.28 -0.47 -23.91
N LYS A 845 20.14 0.10 -23.03
CA LYS A 845 21.11 -0.68 -22.25
C LYS A 845 20.46 -1.71 -21.31
N ARG A 846 19.26 -1.41 -20.79
CA ARG A 846 18.42 -2.36 -20.04
C ARG A 846 17.58 -3.30 -20.93
N SER A 847 17.63 -3.14 -22.26
CA SER A 847 16.98 -4.01 -23.26
C SER A 847 17.98 -4.92 -23.98
N ASP A 848 19.26 -4.54 -24.03
CA ASP A 848 20.31 -5.33 -24.69
C ASP A 848 20.57 -6.64 -23.91
N HIS A 849 20.42 -6.63 -22.57
CA HIS A 849 20.22 -7.84 -21.75
C HIS A 849 18.73 -8.26 -21.60
N LEU A 850 18.03 -8.45 -22.72
CA LEU A 850 17.28 -9.69 -23.02
C LEU A 850 16.43 -9.47 -24.28
N ASN A 851 16.62 -10.30 -25.30
CA ASN A 851 15.89 -10.18 -26.57
C ASN A 851 14.36 -10.23 -26.40
N GLY A 852 13.64 -9.52 -27.26
CA GLY A 852 12.25 -9.11 -27.00
C GLY A 852 11.16 -10.09 -27.44
N SER A 853 9.93 -9.85 -26.97
CA SER A 853 8.75 -10.03 -27.82
C SER A 853 7.57 -9.20 -27.32
N ARG A 854 7.07 -8.29 -28.16
CA ARG A 854 6.05 -7.31 -27.79
C ARG A 854 4.70 -7.59 -28.47
N GLU A 855 3.70 -7.87 -27.64
CA GLU A 855 2.27 -7.57 -27.80
C GLU A 855 1.64 -7.63 -29.22
N GLN A 856 0.87 -8.70 -29.49
CA GLN A 856 -0.36 -8.57 -30.29
C GLN A 856 -1.57 -8.57 -29.34
N SER A 857 -2.08 -7.39 -29.01
CA SER A 857 -3.30 -7.23 -28.19
C SER A 857 -4.51 -6.91 -29.07
N ASN A 858 -5.48 -7.84 -29.11
CA ASN A 858 -6.82 -7.60 -29.64
C ASN A 858 -7.73 -7.18 -28.46
N GLY A 859 -8.10 -5.90 -28.37
CA GLY A 859 -8.85 -5.37 -27.22
C GLY A 859 -9.49 -4.00 -27.49
N LYS A 860 -10.69 -4.02 -28.09
CA LYS A 860 -11.68 -2.94 -28.31
C LYS A 860 -11.30 -1.49 -27.91
N MET A 861 -11.12 -0.68 -28.96
CA MET A 861 -11.46 0.75 -29.12
C MET A 861 -11.76 1.58 -27.86
N ASN A 862 -10.91 2.57 -27.60
CA ASN A 862 -11.33 3.83 -26.97
C ASN A 862 -11.72 4.82 -28.10
N HIS A 863 -12.88 5.47 -28.03
CA HIS A 863 -13.33 6.36 -29.11
C HIS A 863 -12.57 7.70 -29.12
N GLY A 864 -12.36 8.27 -30.32
CA GLY A 864 -12.09 9.71 -30.45
C GLY A 864 -10.63 10.17 -30.63
N LYS A 865 -9.85 9.55 -31.53
CA LYS A 865 -8.87 10.24 -32.41
C LYS A 865 -8.26 9.30 -33.45
N THR A 866 -8.32 9.69 -34.72
CA THR A 866 -7.51 9.09 -35.81
C THR A 866 -6.03 9.36 -35.51
N ASN A 867 -5.22 8.30 -35.50
CA ASN A 867 -3.87 8.35 -34.93
C ASN A 867 -2.87 7.53 -35.78
N VAL A 868 -1.61 7.97 -35.84
CA VAL A 868 -0.58 7.57 -36.83
C VAL A 868 -0.27 6.07 -36.86
N SER A 869 -0.66 5.30 -35.84
CA SER A 869 -0.50 3.84 -35.76
C SER A 869 -1.10 3.07 -36.95
N SER A 870 -2.11 3.61 -37.64
CA SER A 870 -2.68 2.98 -38.85
C SER A 870 -1.68 2.88 -40.01
N TYR A 871 -0.72 3.81 -40.11
CA TYR A 871 0.26 3.84 -41.18
C TYR A 871 1.32 2.74 -41.01
N PHE A 872 1.86 2.60 -39.79
CA PHE A 872 2.86 1.58 -39.47
C PHE A 872 2.32 0.15 -39.60
N ARG A 873 1.06 -0.10 -39.17
CA ARG A 873 0.39 -1.40 -39.30
C ARG A 873 0.31 -1.91 -40.74
N ARG A 874 0.28 -1.02 -41.76
CA ARG A 874 0.28 -1.44 -43.17
C ARG A 874 1.60 -2.09 -43.55
N ASN A 875 2.73 -1.46 -43.20
CA ASN A 875 4.06 -1.95 -43.54
C ASN A 875 4.42 -3.22 -42.74
N GLU A 876 4.03 -3.32 -41.47
CA GLU A 876 4.21 -4.50 -40.62
C GLU A 876 3.50 -5.76 -41.19
N VAL A 877 2.33 -5.57 -41.81
CA VAL A 877 1.58 -6.66 -42.49
C VAL A 877 2.19 -7.04 -43.84
N VAL A 878 2.80 -6.09 -44.56
CA VAL A 878 3.54 -6.38 -45.80
C VAL A 878 4.80 -7.20 -45.51
N LEU A 879 5.62 -6.79 -44.52
CA LEU A 879 6.83 -7.51 -44.11
C LEU A 879 6.57 -8.97 -43.71
N THR A 880 5.44 -9.25 -43.08
CA THR A 880 5.10 -10.60 -42.58
C THR A 880 4.40 -11.49 -43.61
N ARG A 881 4.22 -11.04 -44.85
CA ARG A 881 3.52 -11.77 -45.93
C ARG A 881 4.35 -11.91 -47.20
N CYS A 882 5.01 -10.83 -47.61
CA CYS A 882 5.76 -10.75 -48.85
C CYS A 882 7.20 -11.27 -48.68
N HIS A 883 7.87 -11.58 -49.79
CA HIS A 883 9.29 -11.94 -49.81
C HIS A 883 10.16 -10.70 -49.65
N TRP A 884 11.28 -10.82 -48.92
CA TRP A 884 12.24 -9.74 -48.74
C TRP A 884 13.37 -9.89 -49.76
N GLN A 885 13.56 -8.89 -50.62
CA GLN A 885 14.65 -8.87 -51.58
C GLN A 885 15.80 -8.04 -51.00
N ILE A 886 16.85 -8.69 -50.52
CA ILE A 886 17.94 -8.08 -49.75
C ILE A 886 18.97 -7.48 -50.70
N ILE A 887 19.14 -6.16 -50.69
CA ILE A 887 20.12 -5.45 -51.52
C ILE A 887 21.50 -5.42 -50.84
N GLN A 888 21.52 -5.14 -49.54
CA GLN A 888 22.75 -4.91 -48.77
C GLN A 888 22.57 -5.21 -47.28
N LEU A 889 23.54 -5.92 -46.70
CA LEU A 889 23.78 -5.96 -45.26
C LEU A 889 24.84 -4.93 -44.86
N VAL A 890 24.65 -4.28 -43.71
CA VAL A 890 25.55 -3.28 -43.10
C VAL A 890 25.65 -3.58 -41.60
N HIS A 891 26.84 -3.45 -41.00
CA HIS A 891 26.97 -3.58 -39.54
C HIS A 891 26.21 -2.47 -38.80
N SER A 892 25.60 -2.81 -37.66
CA SER A 892 25.10 -1.82 -36.69
C SER A 892 26.24 -1.29 -35.82
N SER A 893 25.98 -0.22 -35.08
CA SER A 893 26.84 0.20 -33.95
C SER A 893 26.66 -0.69 -32.71
N GLN A 894 25.58 -1.48 -32.64
CA GLN A 894 25.39 -2.53 -31.64
C GLN A 894 26.04 -3.84 -32.09
N VAL A 895 26.76 -4.48 -31.18
CA VAL A 895 27.46 -5.75 -31.40
C VAL A 895 26.45 -6.87 -31.65
N GLY A 896 26.69 -7.71 -32.67
CA GLY A 896 25.76 -8.78 -33.05
C GLY A 896 24.49 -8.33 -33.78
N GLN A 897 24.39 -7.05 -34.17
CA GLN A 897 23.31 -6.54 -35.01
C GLN A 897 23.79 -6.04 -36.37
N PHE A 898 22.92 -6.20 -37.37
CA PHE A 898 23.09 -5.73 -38.74
C PHE A 898 21.85 -4.97 -39.19
N PHE A 899 22.01 -4.04 -40.13
CA PHE A 899 20.91 -3.46 -40.89
C PHE A 899 20.85 -4.10 -42.27
N ALA A 900 19.69 -4.68 -42.62
CA ALA A 900 19.36 -5.12 -43.95
C ALA A 900 18.59 -4.03 -44.70
N TRP A 901 19.10 -3.61 -45.85
CA TRP A 901 18.33 -2.89 -46.85
C TRP A 901 17.56 -3.90 -47.70
N VAL A 902 16.23 -3.87 -47.58
CA VAL A 902 15.33 -4.79 -48.28
C VAL A 902 14.32 -4.03 -49.14
N VAL A 903 13.95 -4.61 -50.28
CA VAL A 903 12.76 -4.22 -51.03
C VAL A 903 11.66 -5.24 -50.75
N VAL A 904 10.47 -4.75 -50.38
CA VAL A 904 9.29 -5.57 -50.09
C VAL A 904 8.08 -4.86 -50.69
N ASP A 905 7.38 -5.52 -51.63
CA ASP A 905 6.19 -4.97 -52.30
C ASP A 905 6.41 -3.56 -52.91
N GLY A 906 7.57 -3.38 -53.57
CA GLY A 906 8.01 -2.11 -54.17
C GLY A 906 8.57 -1.07 -53.18
N ILE A 907 8.44 -1.28 -51.86
CA ILE A 907 8.91 -0.33 -50.83
C ILE A 907 10.30 -0.74 -50.33
N MET A 908 11.25 0.19 -50.31
CA MET A 908 12.57 -0.01 -49.68
C MET A 908 12.52 0.30 -48.19
N LEU A 909 13.08 -0.60 -47.36
CA LEU A 909 13.10 -0.49 -45.90
C LEU A 909 14.48 -0.88 -45.33
N LYS A 910 14.87 -0.21 -44.24
CA LYS A 910 16.10 -0.49 -43.46
C LYS A 910 15.69 -1.21 -42.17
N ILE A 911 15.95 -2.52 -42.10
CA ILE A 911 15.46 -3.39 -41.02
C ILE A 911 16.63 -3.87 -40.16
N PRO A 912 16.55 -3.76 -38.81
CA PRO A 912 17.53 -4.37 -37.92
C PRO A 912 17.35 -5.90 -37.85
N ILE A 913 18.46 -6.64 -37.94
CA ILE A 913 18.56 -8.09 -37.78
C ILE A 913 19.57 -8.40 -36.68
N SER A 914 19.19 -9.25 -35.72
CA SER A 914 20.07 -9.80 -34.69
C SER A 914 20.62 -11.15 -35.16
N VAL A 915 21.95 -11.26 -35.16
CA VAL A 915 22.69 -12.42 -35.64
C VAL A 915 23.41 -13.06 -34.45
N PRO A 916 22.95 -14.24 -33.98
CA PRO A 916 23.54 -14.89 -32.83
C PRO A 916 24.89 -15.55 -33.18
N ARG A 917 25.71 -15.73 -32.14
CA ARG A 917 26.90 -16.59 -32.17
C ARG A 917 26.45 -18.04 -32.05
N VAL A 918 26.86 -18.87 -33.01
CA VAL A 918 26.74 -20.33 -32.94
C VAL A 918 28.14 -20.93 -32.79
N PHE A 919 28.31 -21.89 -31.89
CA PHE A 919 29.52 -22.69 -31.73
C PHE A 919 29.15 -24.09 -31.21
N TYR A 920 30.10 -25.04 -31.25
CA TYR A 920 29.86 -26.43 -30.85
C TYR A 920 30.81 -26.88 -29.76
N LEU A 921 30.27 -27.50 -28.71
CA LEU A 921 31.00 -28.07 -27.58
C LEU A 921 30.95 -29.60 -27.67
N ASN A 922 32.10 -30.28 -27.78
CA ASN A 922 32.18 -31.74 -27.71
C ASN A 922 32.65 -32.16 -26.32
N SER A 923 31.80 -32.84 -25.55
CA SER A 923 32.10 -33.31 -24.19
C SER A 923 31.93 -34.82 -24.07
N ARG A 924 32.80 -35.47 -23.28
CA ARG A 924 32.77 -36.92 -23.01
C ARG A 924 31.65 -37.29 -22.05
N SER A 925 31.46 -36.49 -21.01
CA SER A 925 30.35 -36.56 -20.07
C SER A 925 29.13 -35.79 -20.58
N GLN A 926 28.00 -35.86 -19.85
CA GLN A 926 26.90 -34.92 -20.06
C GLN A 926 27.24 -33.63 -19.32
N ASN A 927 27.25 -32.50 -20.03
CA ASN A 927 27.56 -31.19 -19.46
C ASN A 927 26.27 -30.37 -19.35
N GLU A 928 25.94 -29.91 -18.14
CA GLU A 928 24.74 -29.12 -17.85
C GLU A 928 24.98 -27.59 -17.84
N GLU A 929 26.24 -27.12 -17.90
CA GLU A 929 26.59 -25.71 -17.69
C GLU A 929 26.12 -24.80 -18.84
N PHE A 930 25.99 -25.34 -20.06
CA PHE A 930 25.48 -24.64 -21.23
C PHE A 930 24.25 -25.36 -21.80
N SER A 931 23.14 -24.63 -21.97
CA SER A 931 21.86 -25.13 -22.48
C SER A 931 21.84 -25.36 -24.00
N GLY A 932 22.87 -26.05 -24.51
CA GLY A 932 23.03 -26.38 -25.92
C GLY A 932 22.12 -27.53 -26.39
N LYS A 933 21.79 -27.54 -27.68
CA LYS A 933 21.03 -28.61 -28.32
C LYS A 933 21.99 -29.72 -28.74
N ARG A 934 21.78 -30.97 -28.32
CA ARG A 934 22.59 -32.11 -28.82
C ARG A 934 22.39 -32.28 -30.34
N VAL A 935 23.48 -32.37 -31.09
CA VAL A 935 23.48 -32.51 -32.55
C VAL A 935 24.48 -33.58 -33.01
N ASN A 936 24.21 -34.20 -34.16
CA ASN A 936 25.14 -35.10 -34.84
C ASN A 936 25.78 -34.35 -36.01
N LYS A 937 27.05 -33.94 -35.87
CA LYS A 937 27.87 -33.36 -36.95
C LYS A 937 29.25 -34.02 -36.96
N THR A 938 29.85 -34.15 -38.13
CA THR A 938 31.20 -34.70 -38.30
C THR A 938 32.25 -33.68 -37.87
N LEU A 939 33.14 -34.06 -36.96
CA LEU A 939 34.21 -33.17 -36.48
C LEU A 939 35.44 -33.20 -37.39
N PRO A 940 36.18 -32.09 -37.53
CA PRO A 940 37.36 -32.03 -38.39
C PRO A 940 38.49 -32.91 -37.83
N HIS A 941 39.39 -33.33 -38.73
CA HIS A 941 40.53 -34.21 -38.43
C HIS A 941 40.16 -35.60 -37.89
N GLY A 942 38.95 -36.11 -38.18
CA GLY A 942 38.52 -37.47 -37.81
C GLY A 942 38.26 -37.67 -36.31
N ARG A 943 38.10 -36.59 -35.54
CA ARG A 943 37.82 -36.64 -34.11
C ARG A 943 36.44 -37.26 -33.82
N HIS A 944 36.34 -38.07 -32.78
CA HIS A 944 35.08 -38.70 -32.38
C HIS A 944 34.12 -37.68 -31.75
N SER A 945 32.88 -37.64 -32.26
CA SER A 945 31.76 -36.94 -31.62
C SER A 945 31.24 -37.76 -30.44
N TYR A 946 31.29 -37.20 -29.24
CA TYR A 946 30.76 -37.79 -28.01
C TYR A 946 29.35 -37.19 -27.74
N ASN A 947 29.23 -36.31 -26.74
CA ASN A 947 28.08 -35.44 -26.59
C ASN A 947 28.42 -34.08 -27.22
N LEU A 948 28.09 -33.94 -28.51
CA LEU A 948 28.24 -32.70 -29.26
C LEU A 948 27.00 -31.83 -29.09
N TYR A 949 27.18 -30.61 -28.57
CA TYR A 949 26.13 -29.64 -28.32
C TYR A 949 26.32 -28.40 -29.21
N GLU A 950 25.26 -28.03 -29.94
CA GLU A 950 25.13 -26.76 -30.67
C GLU A 950 24.65 -25.68 -29.68
N VAL A 951 25.50 -24.70 -29.41
CA VAL A 951 25.22 -23.58 -28.48
C VAL A 951 24.98 -22.32 -29.29
N THR A 952 23.82 -21.69 -29.07
CA THR A 952 23.41 -20.43 -29.74
C THR A 952 23.18 -19.34 -28.69
N ILE A 953 24.00 -18.29 -28.70
CA ILE A 953 23.90 -17.17 -27.74
C ILE A 953 24.12 -15.82 -28.44
N ASN A 954 23.80 -14.71 -27.77
CA ASN A 954 24.07 -13.38 -28.31
C ASN A 954 25.58 -13.08 -28.31
N GLU A 955 26.09 -12.34 -29.30
CA GLU A 955 27.50 -11.98 -29.43
C GLU A 955 28.05 -11.16 -28.24
N GLU A 956 27.19 -10.39 -27.56
CA GLU A 956 27.55 -9.66 -26.35
C GLU A 956 27.80 -10.61 -25.17
N GLN A 957 26.88 -11.55 -24.93
CA GLN A 957 27.04 -12.61 -23.92
C GLN A 957 28.26 -13.50 -24.21
N TYR A 958 28.51 -13.84 -25.48
CA TYR A 958 29.69 -14.60 -25.89
C TYR A 958 31.02 -13.90 -25.53
N LYS A 959 31.05 -12.56 -25.54
CA LYS A 959 32.23 -11.79 -25.12
C LYS A 959 32.40 -11.79 -23.60
N GLU A 960 31.31 -11.72 -22.84
CA GLU A 960 31.35 -11.83 -21.37
C GLU A 960 31.77 -13.24 -20.92
N GLU A 961 31.18 -14.27 -21.52
CA GLU A 961 31.43 -15.68 -21.21
C GLU A 961 32.69 -16.26 -21.86
N SER A 962 33.43 -15.47 -22.64
CA SER A 962 34.73 -15.84 -23.22
C SER A 962 35.71 -16.41 -22.18
N LYS A 963 35.65 -15.92 -20.93
CA LYS A 963 36.43 -16.44 -19.80
C LYS A 963 35.99 -17.84 -19.34
N LYS A 964 34.68 -18.13 -19.38
CA LYS A 964 34.14 -19.48 -19.10
C LYS A 964 34.53 -20.46 -20.20
N LEU A 965 34.43 -20.05 -21.45
CA LEU A 965 34.82 -20.87 -22.60
C LEU A 965 36.33 -21.20 -22.59
N ALA A 966 37.17 -20.27 -22.12
CA ALA A 966 38.59 -20.53 -21.87
C ALA A 966 38.82 -21.52 -20.71
N ALA A 967 37.97 -21.52 -19.68
CA ALA A 967 38.03 -22.49 -18.58
C ALA A 967 37.54 -23.89 -19.02
N LEU A 968 36.46 -23.99 -19.80
CA LEU A 968 36.01 -25.25 -20.40
C LEU A 968 37.06 -25.88 -21.32
N LEU A 969 37.87 -25.07 -22.02
CA LEU A 969 39.00 -25.58 -22.82
C LEU A 969 40.18 -26.11 -21.97
N ALA A 970 40.13 -25.96 -20.64
CA ALA A 970 41.08 -26.56 -19.69
C ALA A 970 40.47 -27.75 -18.92
N ASP A 971 39.21 -28.10 -19.16
CA ASP A 971 38.53 -29.24 -18.54
C ASP A 971 38.88 -30.55 -19.30
N PRO A 972 39.38 -31.61 -18.62
CA PRO A 972 39.76 -32.87 -19.26
C PRO A 972 38.60 -33.66 -19.89
N ASP A 973 37.34 -33.37 -19.52
CA ASP A 973 36.15 -33.99 -20.13
C ASP A 973 35.71 -33.30 -21.43
N VAL A 974 36.19 -32.08 -21.70
CA VAL A 974 35.91 -31.33 -22.93
C VAL A 974 36.94 -31.67 -24.00
N GLU A 975 36.49 -32.25 -25.11
CA GLU A 975 37.34 -32.67 -26.23
C GLU A 975 37.71 -31.48 -27.16
N GLY A 976 36.84 -30.48 -27.24
CA GLY A 976 37.09 -29.25 -28.00
C GLY A 976 35.85 -28.37 -28.17
N ILE A 977 36.12 -27.11 -28.53
CA ILE A 977 35.09 -26.12 -28.90
C ILE A 977 35.35 -25.63 -30.34
N TYR A 978 34.34 -25.72 -31.20
CA TYR A 978 34.43 -25.53 -32.65
C TYR A 978 33.61 -24.33 -33.14
N GLU A 979 33.98 -23.76 -34.29
CA GLU A 979 33.35 -22.59 -34.96
C GLU A 979 33.37 -21.24 -34.20
N THR A 980 34.06 -21.16 -33.06
CA THR A 980 34.28 -19.96 -32.22
C THR A 980 34.83 -18.71 -32.93
N LYS A 981 35.34 -18.84 -34.16
CA LYS A 981 35.95 -17.76 -34.96
C LYS A 981 35.25 -17.48 -36.31
N VAL A 982 34.10 -18.11 -36.59
CA VAL A 982 33.36 -17.87 -37.84
C VAL A 982 32.83 -16.41 -37.90
N PRO A 983 32.94 -15.66 -39.00
CA PRO A 983 32.37 -14.32 -39.10
C PRO A 983 30.82 -14.32 -39.02
N LEU A 984 30.23 -13.36 -38.32
CA LEU A 984 28.76 -13.29 -38.13
C LEU A 984 28.03 -12.91 -39.42
N ASP A 985 28.64 -12.03 -40.21
CA ASP A 985 28.20 -11.65 -41.55
C ASP A 985 28.15 -12.87 -42.48
N PHE A 986 29.19 -13.71 -42.49
CA PHE A 986 29.18 -14.97 -43.25
C PHE A 986 27.99 -15.86 -42.88
N ASN A 987 27.72 -16.05 -41.59
CA ASN A 987 26.58 -16.86 -41.12
C ASN A 987 25.23 -16.23 -41.54
N ALA A 988 25.09 -14.91 -41.41
CA ALA A 988 23.89 -14.20 -41.85
C ALA A 988 23.66 -14.30 -43.36
N ILE A 989 24.72 -14.24 -44.16
CA ILE A 989 24.67 -14.36 -45.62
C ILE A 989 24.22 -15.76 -46.04
N VAL A 990 24.80 -16.81 -45.44
CA VAL A 990 24.46 -18.21 -45.75
C VAL A 990 23.01 -18.55 -45.35
N GLN A 991 22.47 -17.95 -44.30
CA GLN A 991 21.08 -18.22 -43.85
C GLN A 991 20.01 -17.33 -44.53
N LEU A 992 20.37 -16.18 -45.09
CA LEU A 992 19.41 -15.23 -45.72
C LEU A 992 19.44 -15.24 -47.25
N GLY A 993 20.60 -15.41 -47.88
CA GLY A 993 20.79 -15.29 -49.33
C GLY A 993 20.45 -13.89 -49.89
N CYS A 994 19.93 -13.85 -51.11
CA CYS A 994 19.40 -12.65 -51.78
C CYS A 994 17.89 -12.44 -51.53
N VAL A 995 17.15 -13.52 -51.26
CA VAL A 995 15.71 -13.48 -50.97
C VAL A 995 15.42 -14.32 -49.73
N CYS A 996 14.68 -13.76 -48.77
CA CYS A 996 14.20 -14.52 -47.62
C CYS A 996 12.69 -14.28 -47.36
N LYS A 997 12.13 -15.07 -46.44
CA LYS A 997 10.75 -14.92 -45.95
C LYS A 997 10.69 -15.10 -44.44
N VAL A 998 9.88 -14.27 -43.79
CA VAL A 998 9.51 -14.42 -42.38
C VAL A 998 8.76 -15.74 -42.16
N ASP A 999 9.14 -16.48 -41.12
CA ASP A 999 8.45 -17.70 -40.69
C ASP A 999 6.99 -17.40 -40.27
N LYS A 1000 6.06 -18.31 -40.57
CA LYS A 1000 4.65 -18.21 -40.15
C LYS A 1000 4.49 -18.22 -38.62
N THR A 1001 5.45 -18.78 -37.89
CA THR A 1001 5.50 -18.84 -36.43
C THR A 1001 6.12 -17.59 -35.78
N ALA A 1002 6.78 -16.73 -36.57
CA ALA A 1002 7.41 -15.52 -36.08
C ALA A 1002 6.39 -14.52 -35.51
N LYS A 1003 6.75 -13.89 -34.39
CA LYS A 1003 5.89 -12.87 -33.79
C LYS A 1003 5.92 -11.60 -34.65
N LYS A 1004 4.75 -11.02 -34.95
CA LYS A 1004 4.68 -9.69 -35.58
C LYS A 1004 5.35 -8.67 -34.64
N ARG A 1005 6.28 -7.88 -35.19
CA ARG A 1005 7.03 -6.84 -34.49
C ARG A 1005 6.85 -5.50 -35.19
N SER A 1006 7.20 -4.41 -34.49
CA SER A 1006 7.30 -3.09 -35.12
C SER A 1006 8.58 -2.97 -35.96
N LEU A 1007 8.62 -2.03 -36.90
CA LEU A 1007 9.78 -1.73 -37.76
C LEU A 1007 11.08 -1.35 -37.01
N GLN A 1008 11.01 -1.11 -35.70
CA GLN A 1008 12.15 -0.70 -34.86
C GLN A 1008 12.70 -1.82 -33.97
N GLU A 1009 12.05 -2.99 -33.92
CA GLU A 1009 12.53 -4.14 -33.16
C GLU A 1009 13.35 -5.08 -34.07
N PRO A 1010 14.49 -5.63 -33.60
CA PRO A 1010 15.32 -6.51 -34.40
C PRO A 1010 14.63 -7.86 -34.69
N TRP A 1011 14.83 -8.36 -35.91
CA TRP A 1011 14.44 -9.72 -36.30
C TRP A 1011 15.57 -10.70 -35.97
N ASN A 1012 15.26 -11.84 -35.34
CA ASN A 1012 16.23 -12.90 -35.14
C ASN A 1012 16.51 -13.61 -36.47
N LEU A 1013 17.78 -13.92 -36.75
CA LEU A 1013 18.18 -14.63 -37.97
C LEU A 1013 17.39 -15.94 -38.21
N SER A 1014 17.12 -16.69 -37.14
CA SER A 1014 16.36 -17.95 -37.17
C SER A 1014 14.87 -17.83 -37.51
N GLU A 1015 14.33 -16.61 -37.61
CA GLU A 1015 12.93 -16.35 -38.02
C GLU A 1015 12.81 -15.95 -39.51
N LEU A 1016 13.94 -15.93 -40.24
CA LEU A 1016 14.05 -15.51 -41.64
C LEU A 1016 14.64 -16.66 -42.48
N HIS A 1017 13.81 -17.31 -43.28
CA HIS A 1017 14.24 -18.43 -44.13
C HIS A 1017 14.62 -17.95 -45.54
N MET A 1018 15.84 -18.24 -45.99
CA MET A 1018 16.24 -18.09 -47.40
C MET A 1018 15.25 -18.78 -48.35
N LYS A 1019 14.95 -18.13 -49.47
CA LYS A 1019 14.13 -18.65 -50.57
C LYS A 1019 14.88 -18.60 -51.89
N THR A 1020 14.58 -19.53 -52.79
CA THR A 1020 15.17 -19.57 -54.12
C THR A 1020 14.64 -18.45 -55.01
N THR A 1021 15.44 -18.03 -55.98
CA THR A 1021 15.01 -17.05 -57.01
C THR A 1021 13.92 -17.59 -57.94
N THR A 1022 13.64 -18.90 -57.89
CA THR A 1022 12.47 -19.56 -58.52
C THR A 1022 11.17 -19.40 -57.73
N GLU A 1023 11.22 -19.23 -56.39
CA GLU A 1023 10.02 -18.88 -55.60
C GLU A 1023 9.68 -17.38 -55.68
N CYS A 1024 10.67 -16.53 -55.92
CA CYS A 1024 10.49 -15.09 -56.12
C CYS A 1024 11.65 -14.48 -56.92
N ALA A 1025 11.35 -13.88 -58.06
CA ALA A 1025 12.35 -13.23 -58.91
C ALA A 1025 12.99 -12.03 -58.19
N TYR A 1026 14.30 -12.13 -57.93
CA TYR A 1026 15.08 -11.11 -57.23
C TYR A 1026 15.39 -9.92 -58.15
N LEU A 1027 14.85 -8.75 -57.79
CA LEU A 1027 15.05 -7.46 -58.45
C LEU A 1027 14.79 -7.53 -59.97
N GLU A 1028 13.65 -8.09 -60.37
CA GLU A 1028 13.27 -8.26 -61.79
C GLU A 1028 12.99 -6.92 -62.49
N GLN A 1029 12.39 -5.97 -61.77
CA GLN A 1029 12.22 -4.58 -62.22
C GLN A 1029 13.49 -3.77 -61.95
N SER A 1030 13.84 -2.87 -62.87
CA SER A 1030 14.98 -1.95 -62.72
C SER A 1030 14.78 -0.98 -61.56
N ILE A 1031 15.63 -1.04 -60.54
CA ILE A 1031 15.62 -0.07 -59.43
C ILE A 1031 16.25 1.24 -59.91
N SER A 1032 15.63 2.37 -59.55
CA SER A 1032 16.25 3.69 -59.70
C SER A 1032 17.56 3.77 -58.93
N PHE A 1033 18.56 4.44 -59.49
CA PHE A 1033 19.81 4.71 -58.77
C PHE A 1033 20.38 6.07 -59.15
N PHE A 1034 21.16 6.66 -58.26
CA PHE A 1034 22.01 7.79 -58.56
C PHE A 1034 23.48 7.37 -58.53
N TYR A 1035 24.28 7.96 -59.41
CA TYR A 1035 25.68 7.64 -59.59
C TYR A 1035 26.57 8.75 -59.02
N LEU A 1036 27.48 8.41 -58.11
CA LEU A 1036 28.48 9.32 -57.56
C LEU A 1036 29.88 8.90 -58.02
N TYR A 1037 30.63 9.86 -58.55
CA TYR A 1037 31.98 9.69 -59.06
C TYR A 1037 32.89 10.75 -58.43
N HIS A 1038 33.91 10.32 -57.67
CA HIS A 1038 34.81 11.21 -56.93
C HIS A 1038 36.28 10.87 -57.22
N ARG A 1039 37.07 11.87 -57.64
CA ARG A 1039 38.44 11.70 -58.16
C ARG A 1039 39.38 12.85 -57.84
N THR A 1040 40.68 12.54 -57.80
CA THR A 1040 41.82 13.46 -57.72
C THR A 1040 42.67 13.41 -59.00
N LEU A 1041 43.43 14.48 -59.28
CA LEU A 1041 44.02 14.75 -60.60
C LEU A 1041 45.56 14.52 -60.70
N SER A 1042 45.96 14.04 -61.88
CA SER A 1042 47.29 14.00 -62.51
C SER A 1042 47.08 14.27 -64.02
N ILE A 1043 48.13 14.31 -64.87
CA ILE A 1043 48.12 15.08 -66.13
C ILE A 1043 48.61 14.28 -67.36
N GLU A 1044 47.84 14.26 -68.49
CA GLU A 1044 48.29 14.22 -69.92
C GLU A 1044 47.08 14.27 -70.93
N PRO A 1045 47.25 14.86 -72.15
CA PRO A 1045 45.67 15.78 -73.45
C PRO A 1045 44.61 14.94 -74.23
N PRO A 1046 43.71 15.60 -75.01
CA PRO A 1046 42.29 15.20 -75.16
C PRO A 1046 41.71 15.08 -76.60
N LEU A 1047 40.39 14.82 -76.73
CA LEU A 1047 39.52 15.40 -77.78
C LEU A 1047 37.99 15.37 -77.44
N ARG A 1048 37.21 16.26 -78.08
CA ARG A 1048 35.91 16.85 -77.65
C ARG A 1048 34.65 15.93 -77.67
N ASN A 1049 33.56 16.37 -77.03
CA ASN A 1049 32.23 16.68 -77.65
C ASN A 1049 31.15 17.04 -76.61
N ASN A 1050 30.00 17.56 -77.08
CA ASN A 1050 29.03 18.35 -76.29
C ASN A 1050 28.14 17.56 -75.31
N ILE A 1051 28.10 18.00 -74.05
CA ILE A 1051 27.03 17.78 -73.05
C ILE A 1051 26.93 19.09 -72.24
N ASN A 1052 25.71 19.54 -71.91
CA ASN A 1052 25.52 20.68 -70.99
C ASN A 1052 25.53 20.20 -69.54
N PHE A 1053 26.25 20.91 -68.66
CA PHE A 1053 26.38 20.59 -67.23
C PHE A 1053 26.47 21.88 -66.40
N LYS A 1054 25.98 21.83 -65.15
CA LYS A 1054 26.19 22.89 -64.16
C LYS A 1054 27.47 22.59 -63.39
N VAL A 1055 28.41 23.54 -63.34
CA VAL A 1055 29.60 23.47 -62.48
C VAL A 1055 29.41 24.42 -61.31
N GLU A 1056 29.76 23.96 -60.11
CA GLU A 1056 29.93 24.81 -58.94
C GLU A 1056 31.38 24.71 -58.46
N TYR A 1057 31.99 25.86 -58.21
CA TYR A 1057 33.37 25.97 -57.75
C TYR A 1057 33.38 26.35 -56.28
N VAL A 1058 34.11 25.58 -55.47
CA VAL A 1058 34.15 25.74 -54.01
C VAL A 1058 35.59 25.68 -53.52
N ALA A 1059 35.90 26.45 -52.47
CA ALA A 1059 37.27 26.62 -51.98
C ALA A 1059 37.69 25.52 -51.00
N LEU A 1060 36.75 24.92 -50.27
CA LEU A 1060 36.99 23.88 -49.28
C LEU A 1060 36.19 22.61 -49.59
N VAL A 1061 36.76 21.44 -49.27
CA VAL A 1061 36.11 20.13 -49.46
C VAL A 1061 34.78 20.04 -48.71
N ARG A 1062 34.67 20.65 -47.52
CA ARG A 1062 33.43 20.70 -46.73
C ARG A 1062 32.28 21.45 -47.40
N ASP A 1063 32.61 22.44 -48.24
CA ASP A 1063 31.61 23.17 -49.00
C ASP A 1063 31.08 22.26 -50.13
N ALA A 1064 31.97 21.49 -50.77
CA ALA A 1064 31.60 20.46 -51.75
C ALA A 1064 30.70 19.37 -51.14
N GLU A 1065 31.07 18.86 -49.95
CA GLU A 1065 30.26 17.91 -49.17
C GLU A 1065 28.87 18.47 -48.87
N THR A 1066 28.78 19.76 -48.51
CA THR A 1066 27.52 20.44 -48.22
C THR A 1066 26.64 20.62 -49.45
N VAL A 1067 27.23 21.01 -50.59
CA VAL A 1067 26.53 21.12 -51.89
C VAL A 1067 26.00 19.76 -52.34
N MET A 1068 26.84 18.72 -52.32
CA MET A 1068 26.42 17.34 -52.63
C MET A 1068 25.32 16.85 -51.68
N GLN A 1069 25.41 17.19 -50.39
CA GLN A 1069 24.39 16.84 -49.41
C GLN A 1069 23.05 17.55 -49.66
N SER A 1070 23.02 18.78 -50.20
CA SER A 1070 21.78 19.40 -50.67
C SER A 1070 21.23 18.63 -51.87
N ALA A 1071 22.03 18.51 -52.94
CA ALA A 1071 21.59 17.92 -54.20
C ALA A 1071 20.99 16.51 -54.06
N ILE A 1072 21.55 15.67 -53.17
CA ILE A 1072 21.00 14.33 -52.90
C ILE A 1072 19.68 14.39 -52.12
N ASN A 1073 19.50 15.35 -51.19
CA ASN A 1073 18.22 15.56 -50.50
C ASN A 1073 17.15 16.14 -51.45
N ASP A 1074 17.54 17.06 -52.33
CA ASP A 1074 16.66 17.68 -53.30
C ASP A 1074 16.15 16.62 -54.30
N HIS A 1075 17.06 15.81 -54.87
CA HIS A 1075 16.72 14.68 -55.74
C HIS A 1075 15.84 13.62 -55.05
N ARG A 1076 16.08 13.33 -53.76
CA ARG A 1076 15.24 12.46 -52.92
C ARG A 1076 13.84 13.02 -52.69
N SER A 1077 13.68 14.34 -52.65
CA SER A 1077 12.38 15.00 -52.52
C SER A 1077 11.54 14.90 -53.79
N GLU A 1078 12.19 14.82 -54.96
CA GLU A 1078 11.54 14.62 -56.25
C GLU A 1078 11.19 13.14 -56.50
N HIS A 1079 12.05 12.20 -56.08
CA HIS A 1079 11.97 10.79 -56.48
C HIS A 1079 11.48 9.87 -55.34
N HIS A 1080 10.17 9.74 -55.21
CA HIS A 1080 9.52 8.89 -54.22
C HIS A 1080 9.47 7.41 -54.62
N GLY A 1081 10.61 6.72 -54.59
CA GLY A 1081 10.71 5.29 -54.91
C GLY A 1081 11.91 4.57 -54.27
N PRO A 1082 12.05 3.25 -54.45
CA PRO A 1082 13.24 2.52 -54.04
C PRO A 1082 14.45 3.02 -54.85
N MET A 1083 15.52 3.43 -54.16
CA MET A 1083 16.67 4.09 -54.78
C MET A 1083 18.00 3.58 -54.21
N VAL A 1084 18.97 3.31 -55.08
CA VAL A 1084 20.33 2.86 -54.72
C VAL A 1084 21.36 3.97 -54.99
N ALA A 1085 22.38 4.07 -54.13
CA ALA A 1085 23.56 4.88 -54.41
C ALA A 1085 24.66 3.99 -55.03
N VAL A 1086 25.03 4.25 -56.29
CA VAL A 1086 26.17 3.59 -56.95
C VAL A 1086 27.36 4.54 -56.89
N ILE A 1087 28.44 4.14 -56.19
CA ILE A 1087 29.55 5.02 -55.84
C ILE A 1087 30.84 4.47 -56.44
N GLU A 1088 31.51 5.26 -57.27
CA GLU A 1088 32.89 5.01 -57.70
C GLU A 1088 33.82 6.05 -57.06
N CYS A 1089 34.55 5.62 -56.03
CA CYS A 1089 35.46 6.47 -55.25
C CYS A 1089 36.65 5.62 -54.74
N PRO A 1090 37.89 6.15 -54.70
CA PRO A 1090 39.02 5.47 -54.07
C PRO A 1090 38.84 5.16 -52.57
N ASP A 1091 38.08 6.00 -51.85
CA ASP A 1091 37.68 5.76 -50.46
C ASP A 1091 36.20 6.15 -50.26
N VAL A 1092 35.35 5.13 -50.15
CA VAL A 1092 33.91 5.29 -49.90
C VAL A 1092 33.60 5.60 -48.43
N GLN A 1093 34.48 5.23 -47.49
CA GLN A 1093 34.27 5.49 -46.05
C GLN A 1093 34.52 6.96 -45.73
N LEU A 1094 35.58 7.55 -46.28
CA LEU A 1094 35.87 8.98 -46.14
C LEU A 1094 34.75 9.83 -46.77
N LEU A 1095 34.29 9.46 -47.97
CA LEU A 1095 33.17 10.14 -48.64
C LEU A 1095 31.87 10.07 -47.82
N LYS A 1096 31.58 8.94 -47.16
CA LYS A 1096 30.42 8.79 -46.26
C LYS A 1096 30.52 9.60 -44.97
N GLN A 1097 31.72 9.82 -44.43
CA GLN A 1097 31.91 10.62 -43.22
C GLN A 1097 31.56 12.11 -43.44
N GLY A 1098 31.87 12.62 -44.64
CA GLY A 1098 31.43 13.95 -45.09
C GLY A 1098 29.94 13.98 -45.44
N ILE A 1099 29.52 13.18 -46.44
CA ILE A 1099 28.16 13.22 -47.02
C ILE A 1099 27.22 12.26 -46.26
N ARG A 1100 26.78 12.68 -45.07
CA ARG A 1100 26.00 11.83 -44.14
C ARG A 1100 24.66 11.32 -44.67
N VAL A 1101 24.09 11.97 -45.69
CA VAL A 1101 22.86 11.51 -46.35
C VAL A 1101 23.05 10.15 -47.04
N LEU A 1102 24.29 9.74 -47.34
CA LEU A 1102 24.58 8.41 -47.87
C LEU A 1102 24.29 7.26 -46.89
N ASP A 1103 24.01 7.51 -45.61
CA ASP A 1103 23.57 6.46 -44.68
C ASP A 1103 22.06 6.19 -44.73
N ASP A 1104 21.30 7.02 -45.44
CA ASP A 1104 19.87 6.86 -45.72
C ASP A 1104 19.59 6.07 -47.02
N PHE A 1105 20.63 5.54 -47.68
CA PHE A 1105 20.54 4.72 -48.90
C PHE A 1105 21.37 3.42 -48.78
N PRO A 1106 21.02 2.35 -49.51
CA PRO A 1106 21.96 1.28 -49.80
C PRO A 1106 23.04 1.80 -50.76
N CYS A 1107 24.31 1.52 -50.45
CA CYS A 1107 25.46 1.96 -51.23
C CYS A 1107 26.21 0.76 -51.84
N LEU A 1108 26.30 0.71 -53.16
CA LEU A 1108 27.12 -0.25 -53.90
C LEU A 1108 28.39 0.46 -54.39
N SER A 1109 29.56 -0.18 -54.24
CA SER A 1109 30.85 0.38 -54.67
C SER A 1109 31.27 -0.20 -56.01
N ILE A 1110 31.65 0.67 -56.96
CA ILE A 1110 32.41 0.29 -58.15
C ILE A 1110 33.90 0.47 -57.81
N PRO A 1111 34.78 -0.51 -58.10
CA PRO A 1111 36.23 -0.35 -57.92
C PRO A 1111 36.79 0.76 -58.83
N SER A 1112 37.41 1.78 -58.24
CA SER A 1112 37.95 2.94 -58.99
C SER A 1112 39.19 2.58 -59.81
N ASN A 1113 39.12 2.69 -61.14
CA ASN A 1113 40.27 2.47 -62.02
C ASN A 1113 41.29 3.62 -61.93
N ALA A 1114 42.55 3.32 -61.59
CA ALA A 1114 43.60 4.32 -61.38
C ALA A 1114 43.97 5.16 -62.63
N ARG A 1115 43.66 4.68 -63.84
CA ARG A 1115 43.91 5.45 -65.08
C ARG A 1115 42.99 6.66 -65.23
N ASP A 1116 41.84 6.66 -64.56
CA ASP A 1116 40.84 7.74 -64.63
C ASP A 1116 41.23 8.99 -63.80
N SER A 1117 42.52 9.16 -63.50
CA SER A 1117 43.11 10.30 -62.81
C SER A 1117 44.07 11.11 -63.70
N GLN A 1118 44.10 10.89 -65.02
CA GLN A 1118 45.05 11.53 -65.95
C GLN A 1118 44.34 12.53 -66.90
N TYR A 1119 44.67 13.84 -66.83
CA TYR A 1119 43.94 14.95 -67.49
C TYR A 1119 44.78 16.22 -67.76
N GLN A 1120 44.75 16.83 -68.97
CA GLN A 1120 45.57 18.05 -69.23
C GLN A 1120 45.03 19.32 -68.58
N ILE A 1121 45.95 20.12 -68.04
CA ILE A 1121 45.73 21.47 -67.47
C ILE A 1121 44.80 22.29 -68.37
N LEU A 1122 45.00 22.23 -69.69
CA LEU A 1122 44.08 22.75 -70.69
C LEU A 1122 43.04 21.68 -71.06
N GLY A 1123 41.80 21.91 -70.62
CA GLY A 1123 40.63 21.11 -71.05
C GLY A 1123 40.28 19.90 -70.20
N TRP A 1124 40.96 19.66 -69.06
CA TRP A 1124 40.64 18.55 -68.13
C TRP A 1124 39.15 18.41 -67.84
N GLN A 1125 38.43 19.52 -67.67
CA GLN A 1125 36.99 19.53 -67.38
C GLN A 1125 36.17 18.78 -68.43
N GLN A 1126 36.49 18.93 -69.72
CA GLN A 1126 35.78 18.23 -70.79
C GLN A 1126 36.11 16.74 -70.80
N VAL A 1127 37.35 16.36 -70.47
CA VAL A 1127 37.79 14.96 -70.38
C VAL A 1127 37.18 14.28 -69.15
N ALA A 1128 37.20 14.95 -67.99
CA ALA A 1128 36.61 14.48 -66.74
C ALA A 1128 35.08 14.35 -66.84
N ALA A 1129 34.39 15.32 -67.45
CA ALA A 1129 32.95 15.20 -67.73
C ALA A 1129 32.65 14.04 -68.69
N LYS A 1130 33.41 13.91 -69.79
CA LYS A 1130 33.24 12.83 -70.78
C LYS A 1130 33.50 11.45 -70.17
N LEU A 1131 34.55 11.31 -69.36
CA LEU A 1131 34.90 10.06 -68.67
C LEU A 1131 33.90 9.73 -67.55
N GLY A 1132 33.50 10.72 -66.75
CA GLY A 1132 32.46 10.57 -65.73
C GLY A 1132 31.12 10.15 -66.34
N MET A 1133 30.74 10.69 -67.50
CA MET A 1133 29.55 10.28 -68.24
C MET A 1133 29.70 8.90 -68.89
N GLN A 1134 30.88 8.51 -69.37
CA GLN A 1134 31.16 7.14 -69.83
C GLN A 1134 31.04 6.12 -68.68
N ARG A 1135 31.58 6.44 -67.50
CA ARG A 1135 31.44 5.64 -66.28
C ARG A 1135 29.98 5.58 -65.81
N CYS A 1136 29.25 6.69 -65.86
CA CYS A 1136 27.81 6.76 -65.56
C CYS A 1136 27.00 5.84 -66.49
N ALA A 1137 27.21 5.91 -67.81
CA ALA A 1137 26.56 5.03 -68.76
C ALA A 1137 26.91 3.54 -68.53
N ALA A 1138 28.19 3.24 -68.27
CA ALA A 1138 28.63 1.88 -67.94
C ALA A 1138 28.07 1.36 -66.60
N SER A 1139 27.76 2.24 -65.64
CA SER A 1139 27.24 1.85 -64.32
C SER A 1139 25.86 1.16 -64.40
N VAL A 1140 25.04 1.51 -65.42
CA VAL A 1140 23.76 0.84 -65.70
C VAL A 1140 23.98 -0.63 -66.05
N GLN A 1141 24.91 -0.90 -66.99
CA GLN A 1141 25.26 -2.27 -67.38
C GLN A 1141 25.88 -3.03 -66.20
N TRP A 1142 26.85 -2.42 -65.50
CA TRP A 1142 27.50 -3.02 -64.33
C TRP A 1142 26.48 -3.42 -63.25
N LEU A 1143 25.51 -2.56 -62.93
CA LEU A 1143 24.48 -2.84 -61.94
C LEU A 1143 23.59 -4.03 -62.37
N ASN A 1144 23.18 -4.06 -63.64
CA ASN A 1144 22.40 -5.17 -64.19
C ASN A 1144 23.18 -6.51 -64.16
N GLU A 1145 24.48 -6.49 -64.50
CA GLU A 1145 25.36 -7.65 -64.38
C GLU A 1145 25.51 -8.12 -62.93
N ARG A 1146 25.68 -7.20 -61.96
CA ARG A 1146 25.72 -7.57 -60.53
C ARG A 1146 24.40 -8.17 -60.05
N ILE A 1147 23.25 -7.66 -60.49
CA ILE A 1147 21.94 -8.23 -60.18
C ILE A 1147 21.83 -9.64 -60.79
N ALA A 1148 22.24 -9.85 -62.04
CA ALA A 1148 22.23 -11.17 -62.68
C ALA A 1148 23.12 -12.19 -61.95
N LEU A 1149 24.35 -11.81 -61.59
CA LEU A 1149 25.25 -12.64 -60.79
C LEU A 1149 24.68 -12.94 -59.39
N SER A 1150 23.98 -11.97 -58.77
CA SER A 1150 23.30 -12.15 -57.48
C SER A 1150 22.15 -13.14 -57.56
N ARG A 1151 21.38 -13.12 -58.66
CA ARG A 1151 20.30 -14.10 -58.94
C ARG A 1151 20.86 -15.52 -59.10
N TYR A 1152 22.02 -15.66 -59.71
CA TYR A 1152 22.69 -16.95 -59.95
C TYR A 1152 23.36 -17.51 -58.67
N ALA A 1153 24.09 -16.67 -57.93
CA ALA A 1153 24.76 -17.06 -56.69
C ALA A 1153 23.79 -17.17 -55.48
N HIS A 1154 22.54 -16.73 -55.63
CA HIS A 1154 21.54 -16.60 -54.56
C HIS A 1154 21.98 -15.72 -53.37
N VAL A 1155 22.85 -14.73 -53.59
CA VAL A 1155 23.48 -13.89 -52.56
C VAL A 1155 23.28 -12.41 -52.88
N SER A 1156 23.09 -11.54 -51.87
CA SER A 1156 22.79 -10.11 -52.08
C SER A 1156 23.89 -9.33 -52.82
N THR A 1157 23.48 -8.28 -53.53
CA THR A 1157 24.27 -7.52 -54.53
C THR A 1157 25.61 -6.94 -54.08
N ARG A 1158 25.87 -6.88 -52.77
CA ARG A 1158 27.15 -6.39 -52.24
C ARG A 1158 28.27 -7.44 -52.23
N ILE A 1159 27.95 -8.71 -52.01
CA ILE A 1159 28.92 -9.72 -51.49
C ILE A 1159 29.76 -10.37 -52.61
N LEU A 1160 29.53 -9.98 -53.86
CA LEU A 1160 30.37 -10.34 -55.01
C LEU A 1160 31.69 -9.53 -55.07
N TRP A 1161 32.00 -8.75 -54.04
CA TRP A 1161 33.21 -7.93 -53.83
C TRP A 1161 33.54 -7.76 -52.34
#